data_AF-A0A317MI07-F1
#
_entry.id   AF-A0A317MI07-F1
#
_cell.length_a   1.000
_cell.length_b   1.000
_cell.length_c   1.000
_cell.angle_alpha   90.00
_cell.angle_beta   90.00
_cell.angle_gamma   90.00
#
_symmetry.space_group_name_H-M   'P 1'
#
loop_
_entity.id
_entity.type
_entity.pdbx_description
1 polymer ?
#
loop_
_entity_poly.entity_id
_entity_poly.type
_entity_poly.pdbx_seq_one_letter_code
_entity_poly.pdbx_strand_id
1 'polypeptide(L)'
;MLITSKKRVRKSPKILTYVLISCCLAFGLLKAYGSPVGNETARISITRDTVVPVVPSVPVSPVPDDTIFPIIPHIPSVPIVPTNPGDTIVPGDVILEGDTIPVSKKYSNSWFGRMRAYRDSLRNKQYRDSLIRKVTRQNVPEPGMDSSIIKSEQYFKPFTGKVIRDIYYRRVNVFGPSNIKDTTFSTSMKLVHLANRLHFNSEEWVIRQLLFFRQNDTLNPYEMSDNERYIRSRPFIQDARLYIINTGASEDSIDLLVVTKDVFEYGFDLSRLSTSGVRASVSNDNLFGAGQGIRIGGSWSDSDNPPFGSQVRYTKTNLLGSFIDFSGGYTTLNNINTLDSGTYEGTYYVAFDRPLYKSGATWLGGLNFSTNYSINVSNRPDTLYRDYRYNILDVWGGFNFLKQDSRNPDSRKPNLAFLVRHFNLLFSKKPFQEIYKLDPVYNNHRFYLGQVVTFRQEFFKTSHFFGFGRTEDIPLGYTASATAGWETWKGRTRAYVGVEAEKFWVTNGKGILSGALGISTFYQGKSEDAVLHARVEYYSRAFRFAGGKLRQFLYADYVCNPNSYFYRPLNINRDLGVWGYRDVPLSGYERLNVRSETTYYSPLKVFGFKFNFFSTIQASQLDYKDKGSLFNNPIFAGFGLGMKIKNENLSLNTLRLSANYYPNAPSPMKSVFWEATTTVDFRFNIFALRAPAFLQFK
;
A
#
# COMPACT_ATOMS: atom_id res chain seq x y z
N MET A 1 -16.81 49.64 -40.00
CA MET A 1 -17.22 48.22 -39.95
C MET A 1 -15.94 47.38 -39.82
N LEU A 2 -15.49 46.95 -38.62
CA LEU A 2 -16.05 45.95 -37.69
C LEU A 2 -16.24 44.55 -38.32
N ILE A 3 -15.74 43.41 -37.81
CA ILE A 3 -14.54 43.07 -36.97
C ILE A 3 -14.38 41.52 -36.97
N THR A 4 -13.25 40.97 -36.48
CA THR A 4 -12.89 39.52 -36.37
C THR A 4 -12.39 38.85 -37.67
N SER A 5 -11.54 37.80 -37.68
CA SER A 5 -10.89 37.00 -36.62
C SER A 5 -9.53 36.45 -37.10
N LYS A 6 -8.46 36.54 -36.28
CA LYS A 6 -7.20 35.78 -36.49
C LYS A 6 -6.94 34.83 -35.32
N LYS A 7 -7.19 33.54 -35.51
CA LYS A 7 -6.83 32.47 -34.56
C LYS A 7 -5.31 32.39 -34.39
N ARG A 8 -4.82 32.42 -33.15
CA ARG A 8 -3.41 32.12 -32.80
C ARG A 8 -3.36 30.80 -32.02
N VAL A 9 -2.72 29.78 -32.60
CA VAL A 9 -2.45 28.49 -31.93
C VAL A 9 -1.03 28.52 -31.37
N ARG A 10 -0.89 28.38 -30.04
CA ARG A 10 0.23 27.74 -29.30
C ARG A 10 0.18 28.15 -27.81
N LYS A 11 -0.08 27.19 -26.92
CA LYS A 11 0.40 27.21 -25.52
C LYS A 11 0.82 25.79 -25.12
N SER A 12 2.12 25.62 -24.87
CA SER A 12 2.74 24.46 -24.20
C SER A 12 2.61 24.62 -22.67
N PRO A 13 2.90 23.58 -21.85
CA PRO A 13 2.47 23.56 -20.46
C PRO A 13 3.41 24.35 -19.54
N LYS A 14 3.02 25.57 -19.16
CA LYS A 14 3.77 26.42 -18.22
C LYS A 14 3.71 25.98 -16.75
N ILE A 15 2.88 24.97 -16.40
CA ILE A 15 2.55 24.62 -15.01
C ILE A 15 3.80 24.17 -14.24
N LEU A 16 4.66 23.33 -14.82
CA LEU A 16 5.87 22.84 -14.15
C LEU A 16 6.85 23.99 -13.83
N THR A 17 6.96 24.97 -14.72
CA THR A 17 7.80 26.17 -14.52
C THR A 17 7.25 27.06 -13.41
N TYR A 18 5.92 27.22 -13.30
CA TYR A 18 5.32 27.98 -12.20
C TYR A 18 5.48 27.29 -10.83
N VAL A 19 5.44 25.95 -10.77
CA VAL A 19 5.73 25.21 -9.53
C VAL A 19 7.19 25.44 -9.09
N LEU A 20 8.15 25.32 -10.02
CA LEU A 20 9.57 25.61 -9.74
C LEU A 20 9.81 27.06 -9.28
N ILE A 21 9.21 28.05 -9.95
CA ILE A 21 9.30 29.46 -9.56
C ILE A 21 8.67 29.71 -8.18
N SER A 22 7.55 29.04 -7.87
CA SER A 22 6.90 29.15 -6.56
C SER A 22 7.73 28.54 -5.43
N CYS A 23 8.45 27.44 -5.70
CA CYS A 23 9.43 26.89 -4.75
C CYS A 23 10.62 27.84 -4.53
N CYS A 24 11.16 28.46 -5.59
CA CYS A 24 12.23 29.45 -5.44
C CYS A 24 11.79 30.70 -4.65
N LEU A 25 10.54 31.16 -4.82
CA LEU A 25 9.97 32.27 -4.04
C LEU A 25 9.77 31.90 -2.56
N ALA A 26 9.33 30.68 -2.25
CA ALA A 26 9.25 30.18 -0.88
C ALA A 26 10.65 30.13 -0.21
N PHE A 27 11.67 29.69 -0.96
CA PHE A 27 13.08 29.73 -0.53
C PHE A 27 13.57 31.15 -0.19
N GLY A 28 13.18 32.15 -0.99
CA GLY A 28 13.53 33.56 -0.74
C GLY A 28 12.90 34.12 0.54
N LEU A 29 11.62 33.81 0.79
CA LEU A 29 10.89 34.27 1.98
C LEU A 29 11.40 33.65 3.29
N LEU A 30 11.79 32.36 3.27
CA LEU A 30 12.39 31.69 4.43
C LEU A 30 13.77 32.26 4.80
N LYS A 31 14.57 32.66 3.81
CA LYS A 31 15.90 33.26 4.06
C LYS A 31 15.83 34.67 4.68
N ALA A 32 14.75 35.42 4.42
CA ALA A 32 14.57 36.78 4.91
C ALA A 32 14.23 36.88 6.41
N TYR A 33 13.68 35.80 7.02
CA TYR A 33 13.30 35.78 8.44
C TYR A 33 14.38 35.22 9.39
N GLY A 34 15.55 34.84 8.87
CA GLY A 34 16.61 34.16 9.63
C GLY A 34 17.79 35.02 10.09
N SER A 35 17.81 36.33 9.81
CA SER A 35 18.96 37.20 10.10
C SER A 35 18.76 38.00 11.40
N PRO A 36 19.57 37.77 12.46
CA PRO A 36 19.57 38.65 13.62
C PRO A 36 20.27 39.97 13.29
N VAL A 37 19.57 41.09 13.48
CA VAL A 37 20.17 42.43 13.44
C VAL A 37 21.09 42.58 14.65
N GLY A 38 22.34 42.99 14.41
CA GLY A 38 23.33 43.15 15.46
C GLY A 38 23.03 44.31 16.40
N ASN A 39 23.33 44.13 17.69
CA ASN A 39 23.54 45.21 18.64
C ASN A 39 24.63 44.77 19.63
N GLU A 40 25.67 45.57 19.77
CA GLU A 40 26.68 45.39 20.82
C GLU A 40 26.12 45.86 22.16
N THR A 41 26.29 45.10 23.24
CA THR A 41 26.52 45.66 24.59
C THR A 41 26.98 44.61 25.60
N ALA A 42 27.99 45.00 26.38
CA ALA A 42 28.42 44.53 27.71
C ALA A 42 28.25 43.04 28.13
N ARG A 43 29.38 42.43 28.52
CA ARG A 43 29.46 41.13 29.22
C ARG A 43 28.91 41.21 30.66
N ILE A 44 28.03 40.28 31.03
CA ILE A 44 27.92 39.77 32.42
C ILE A 44 27.82 38.25 32.35
N SER A 45 28.69 37.55 33.07
CA SER A 45 28.79 36.09 33.07
C SER A 45 27.87 35.46 34.11
N ILE A 46 26.89 34.68 33.67
CA ILE A 46 26.12 33.75 34.51
C ILE A 46 26.25 32.36 33.90
N THR A 47 26.82 31.42 34.66
CA THR A 47 27.02 30.03 34.26
C THR A 47 25.69 29.33 33.99
N ARG A 48 25.54 28.76 32.79
CA ARG A 48 24.48 27.82 32.45
C ARG A 48 25.09 26.44 32.25
N ASP A 49 24.48 25.43 32.85
CA ASP A 49 24.90 24.03 32.68
C ASP A 49 24.85 23.62 31.21
N THR A 50 26.01 23.25 30.68
CA THR A 50 26.19 22.83 29.29
C THR A 50 25.86 21.35 29.13
N VAL A 51 24.65 21.05 28.68
CA VAL A 51 24.40 19.77 28.01
C VAL A 51 25.12 19.82 26.66
N VAL A 52 26.31 19.22 26.62
CA VAL A 52 27.13 19.11 25.41
C VAL A 52 26.35 18.33 24.35
N PRO A 53 26.24 18.82 23.09
CA PRO A 53 25.68 18.01 22.01
C PRO A 53 26.63 16.85 21.72
N VAL A 54 26.25 15.64 22.16
CA VAL A 54 27.03 14.43 21.95
C VAL A 54 27.02 14.08 20.46
N VAL A 55 28.17 14.24 19.80
CA VAL A 55 28.42 13.69 18.47
C VAL A 55 28.53 12.16 18.60
N PRO A 56 27.67 11.36 17.93
CA PRO A 56 27.77 9.91 18.01
C PRO A 56 29.03 9.41 17.29
N SER A 57 29.98 8.89 18.07
CA SER A 57 31.29 8.40 17.60
C SER A 57 31.29 6.93 17.16
N VAL A 58 30.12 6.35 16.87
CA VAL A 58 29.94 4.94 16.48
C VAL A 58 29.04 4.89 15.23
N PRO A 59 29.39 4.10 14.19
CA PRO A 59 28.56 3.99 13.00
C PRO A 59 27.16 3.46 13.36
N VAL A 60 26.15 4.29 13.08
CA VAL A 60 24.74 3.97 13.35
C VAL A 60 24.31 2.83 12.43
N SER A 61 24.08 1.66 13.01
CA SER A 61 23.54 0.51 12.29
C SER A 61 22.09 0.73 11.83
N PRO A 62 21.64 0.02 10.78
CA PRO A 62 20.52 0.45 9.96
C PRO A 62 19.13 0.16 10.54
N VAL A 63 18.17 0.97 10.13
CA VAL A 63 16.78 1.00 10.59
C VAL A 63 15.87 0.11 9.72
N PRO A 64 15.05 -0.78 10.30
CA PRO A 64 13.89 -1.36 9.61
C PRO A 64 12.58 -0.57 9.83
N ASP A 65 11.87 -0.36 8.72
CA ASP A 65 10.41 -0.49 8.51
C ASP A 65 9.40 0.57 9.06
N ASP A 66 8.80 1.30 8.10
CA ASP A 66 7.36 1.33 7.73
C ASP A 66 6.24 1.65 8.74
N THR A 67 6.12 2.93 9.10
CA THR A 67 4.93 3.44 9.81
C THR A 67 3.66 3.51 8.93
N ILE A 68 2.65 2.73 9.33
CA ILE A 68 1.21 2.69 8.97
C ILE A 68 0.76 1.58 7.95
N PHE A 69 0.12 0.53 8.52
CA PHE A 69 -0.62 -0.63 7.94
C PHE A 69 0.15 -1.77 7.20
N PRO A 70 0.10 -3.04 7.71
CA PRO A 70 0.70 -4.20 7.04
C PRO A 70 -0.32 -5.08 6.26
N ILE A 71 -0.09 -5.24 4.96
CA ILE A 71 -0.86 -6.09 4.03
C ILE A 71 0.07 -7.15 3.35
N ILE A 72 0.27 -8.32 3.97
CA ILE A 72 0.13 -9.74 3.48
C ILE A 72 1.30 -10.40 2.63
N PRO A 73 1.15 -11.11 1.46
CA PRO A 73 1.47 -12.58 1.27
C PRO A 73 2.51 -13.11 0.19
N HIS A 74 2.60 -14.44 -0.10
CA HIS A 74 3.36 -15.25 -1.12
C HIS A 74 2.63 -16.60 -1.46
N ILE A 75 3.24 -17.52 -2.26
CA ILE A 75 3.17 -19.03 -2.28
C ILE A 75 4.48 -19.61 -2.91
N PRO A 76 4.65 -20.94 -3.20
CA PRO A 76 4.12 -22.19 -2.60
C PRO A 76 5.20 -23.30 -2.36
N SER A 77 4.83 -24.41 -1.72
CA SER A 77 5.48 -25.72 -1.91
C SER A 77 4.47 -26.89 -1.91
N VAL A 78 4.86 -28.01 -2.52
CA VAL A 78 4.01 -29.16 -2.93
C VAL A 78 4.22 -30.35 -1.99
N PRO A 79 3.19 -31.18 -1.68
CA PRO A 79 3.33 -32.37 -0.83
C PRO A 79 3.97 -33.57 -1.53
N ILE A 80 4.64 -34.42 -0.74
CA ILE A 80 5.22 -35.72 -1.12
C ILE A 80 4.34 -36.83 -0.54
N VAL A 81 4.04 -37.87 -1.34
CA VAL A 81 3.36 -39.12 -0.93
C VAL A 81 3.99 -40.30 -1.73
N PRO A 82 4.19 -41.51 -1.17
CA PRO A 82 5.14 -42.51 -1.71
C PRO A 82 4.56 -43.55 -2.70
N THR A 83 5.48 -44.34 -3.27
CA THR A 83 5.32 -45.58 -4.10
C THR A 83 4.81 -46.79 -3.27
N ASN A 84 4.36 -47.96 -3.77
CA ASN A 84 4.24 -48.66 -5.08
C ASN A 84 3.31 -49.90 -4.86
N PRO A 85 3.17 -50.91 -5.77
CA PRO A 85 3.00 -50.97 -7.24
C PRO A 85 1.74 -51.82 -7.65
N GLY A 86 1.48 -52.09 -8.95
CA GLY A 86 0.49 -53.12 -9.36
C GLY A 86 0.03 -53.12 -10.83
N ASP A 87 0.55 -54.06 -11.62
CA ASP A 87 -0.01 -54.83 -12.76
C ASP A 87 -0.75 -54.20 -13.98
N THR A 88 -0.06 -54.32 -15.12
CA THR A 88 -0.49 -54.76 -16.48
C THR A 88 -1.97 -54.78 -16.91
N ILE A 89 -2.25 -54.20 -18.10
CA ILE A 89 -2.53 -54.91 -19.38
C ILE A 89 -2.72 -53.87 -20.53
N VAL A 90 -2.35 -54.26 -21.76
CA VAL A 90 -2.45 -53.57 -23.07
C VAL A 90 -2.93 -54.68 -24.05
N PRO A 91 -3.76 -54.48 -25.12
CA PRO A 91 -3.64 -53.42 -26.14
C PRO A 91 -4.95 -52.91 -26.80
N GLY A 92 -4.81 -52.05 -27.83
CA GLY A 92 -5.89 -51.63 -28.72
C GLY A 92 -5.48 -50.48 -29.66
N ASP A 93 -4.71 -50.78 -30.71
CA ASP A 93 -4.24 -49.79 -31.69
C ASP A 93 -5.33 -49.34 -32.67
N VAL A 94 -5.31 -48.06 -33.06
CA VAL A 94 -5.86 -47.57 -34.33
C VAL A 94 -4.84 -46.61 -34.94
N ILE A 95 -4.35 -46.94 -36.13
CA ILE A 95 -3.39 -46.13 -36.90
C ILE A 95 -4.17 -45.19 -37.82
N LEU A 96 -3.77 -43.92 -37.88
CA LEU A 96 -3.98 -43.09 -39.07
C LEU A 96 -2.73 -42.25 -39.38
N GLU A 97 -2.52 -42.08 -40.68
CA GLU A 97 -1.50 -41.26 -41.34
C GLU A 97 -1.68 -39.77 -40.96
N GLY A 98 -0.71 -38.87 -41.16
CA GLY A 98 0.63 -39.02 -41.70
C GLY A 98 1.18 -37.61 -41.94
N ASP A 99 2.14 -37.17 -41.12
CA ASP A 99 2.72 -35.83 -41.20
C ASP A 99 4.18 -35.91 -40.76
N THR A 100 5.07 -35.14 -41.40
CA THR A 100 6.54 -35.34 -41.35
C THR A 100 7.10 -35.55 -39.94
N ILE A 101 7.48 -36.80 -39.65
CA ILE A 101 8.01 -37.21 -38.34
C ILE A 101 9.41 -36.61 -38.15
N PRO A 102 9.65 -35.73 -37.16
CA PRO A 102 11.01 -35.39 -36.78
C PRO A 102 11.67 -36.63 -36.17
N VAL A 103 12.79 -37.08 -36.77
CA VAL A 103 13.52 -38.32 -36.42
C VAL A 103 13.51 -38.58 -34.91
N SER A 104 12.71 -39.57 -34.50
CA SER A 104 12.49 -39.86 -33.09
C SER A 104 13.72 -40.58 -32.52
N LYS A 105 14.63 -39.80 -31.91
CA LYS A 105 15.69 -40.36 -31.07
C LYS A 105 15.03 -41.24 -30.00
N LYS A 106 15.28 -42.54 -30.03
CA LYS A 106 14.83 -43.48 -28.98
C LYS A 106 15.53 -43.13 -27.68
N TYR A 107 14.83 -42.42 -26.79
CA TYR A 107 15.29 -42.19 -25.42
C TYR A 107 14.96 -43.41 -24.55
N SER A 108 15.91 -43.81 -23.70
CA SER A 108 15.67 -44.86 -22.69
C SER A 108 14.50 -44.48 -21.79
N ASN A 109 13.70 -45.47 -21.38
CA ASN A 109 12.53 -45.26 -20.51
C ASN A 109 12.91 -44.94 -19.05
N SER A 110 14.22 -44.95 -18.73
CA SER A 110 14.80 -44.48 -17.47
C SER A 110 14.52 -42.98 -17.20
N TRP A 111 14.50 -42.59 -15.93
CA TRP A 111 14.31 -41.20 -15.47
C TRP A 111 15.24 -40.21 -16.18
N PHE A 112 16.53 -40.53 -16.32
CA PHE A 112 17.49 -39.70 -17.03
C PHE A 112 17.19 -39.57 -18.55
N GLY A 113 16.64 -40.62 -19.16
CA GLY A 113 16.21 -40.61 -20.55
C GLY A 113 14.99 -39.72 -20.78
N ARG A 114 13.99 -39.81 -19.89
CA ARG A 114 12.82 -38.91 -19.85
C ARG A 114 13.24 -37.44 -19.63
N MET A 115 14.21 -37.20 -18.75
CA MET A 115 14.70 -35.84 -18.46
C MET A 115 15.51 -35.24 -19.64
N ARG A 116 16.27 -36.06 -20.39
CA ARG A 116 16.87 -35.63 -21.67
C ARG A 116 15.82 -35.36 -22.74
N ALA A 117 14.83 -36.25 -22.90
CA ALA A 117 13.73 -36.06 -23.85
C ALA A 117 12.95 -34.75 -23.57
N TYR A 118 12.69 -34.45 -22.30
CA TYR A 118 12.07 -33.19 -21.87
C TYR A 118 12.97 -31.98 -22.13
N ARG A 119 14.28 -32.06 -21.85
CA ARG A 119 15.22 -30.96 -22.12
C ARG A 119 15.33 -30.67 -23.63
N ASP A 120 15.37 -31.70 -24.46
CA ASP A 120 15.50 -31.54 -25.90
C ASP A 120 14.16 -31.18 -26.57
N SER A 121 13.00 -31.55 -25.99
CA SER A 121 11.70 -31.03 -26.43
C SER A 121 11.54 -29.53 -26.13
N LEU A 122 12.06 -29.03 -25.00
CA LEU A 122 12.13 -27.60 -24.68
C LEU A 122 13.06 -26.79 -25.62
N ARG A 123 13.96 -27.46 -26.35
CA ARG A 123 14.79 -26.84 -27.40
C ARG A 123 14.09 -26.73 -28.76
N ASN A 124 13.05 -27.52 -29.02
CA ASN A 124 12.30 -27.45 -30.28
C ASN A 124 11.34 -26.24 -30.28
N LYS A 125 11.55 -25.32 -31.22
CA LYS A 125 10.77 -24.08 -31.36
C LYS A 125 9.26 -24.34 -31.47
N GLN A 126 8.83 -25.31 -32.29
CA GLN A 126 7.40 -25.60 -32.47
C GLN A 126 6.76 -26.21 -31.21
N TYR A 127 7.47 -27.10 -30.51
CA TYR A 127 6.98 -27.68 -29.25
C TYR A 127 6.91 -26.62 -28.15
N ARG A 128 7.95 -25.79 -28.02
CA ARG A 128 7.96 -24.64 -27.10
C ARG A 128 6.83 -23.66 -27.40
N ASP A 129 6.64 -23.27 -28.66
CA ASP A 129 5.64 -22.27 -29.03
C ASP A 129 4.20 -22.83 -28.88
N SER A 130 3.96 -24.11 -29.16
CA SER A 130 2.67 -24.78 -28.89
C SER A 130 2.40 -25.01 -27.40
N LEU A 131 3.41 -25.39 -26.60
CA LEU A 131 3.29 -25.58 -25.16
C LEU A 131 3.10 -24.23 -24.45
N ILE A 132 3.83 -23.18 -24.86
CA ILE A 132 3.56 -21.79 -24.45
C ILE A 132 2.12 -21.42 -24.82
N ARG A 133 1.66 -21.59 -26.06
CA ARG A 133 0.29 -21.23 -26.47
C ARG A 133 -0.79 -21.98 -25.69
N LYS A 134 -0.56 -23.26 -25.37
CA LYS A 134 -1.47 -24.13 -24.60
C LYS A 134 -1.47 -23.80 -23.09
N VAL A 135 -0.34 -23.34 -22.54
CA VAL A 135 -0.20 -22.94 -21.13
C VAL A 135 -0.60 -21.48 -20.88
N THR A 136 -0.39 -20.57 -21.84
CA THR A 136 -0.66 -19.13 -21.66
C THR A 136 -2.09 -18.72 -21.96
N ARG A 137 -2.83 -19.50 -22.76
CA ARG A 137 -4.16 -19.14 -23.29
C ARG A 137 -4.20 -17.74 -23.93
N GLN A 138 -3.16 -17.39 -24.68
CA GLN A 138 -2.96 -16.09 -25.35
C GLN A 138 -4.11 -15.62 -26.27
N ASN A 139 -5.07 -16.49 -26.60
CA ASN A 139 -6.16 -16.23 -27.54
C ASN A 139 -7.52 -15.89 -26.90
N VAL A 140 -7.61 -15.70 -25.56
CA VAL A 140 -8.79 -15.06 -24.97
C VAL A 140 -8.53 -13.54 -24.94
N PRO A 141 -9.13 -12.73 -25.83
CA PRO A 141 -8.97 -11.29 -25.76
C PRO A 141 -9.52 -10.80 -24.42
N GLU A 142 -8.74 -10.03 -23.66
CA GLU A 142 -9.26 -9.41 -22.46
C GLU A 142 -10.41 -8.46 -22.86
N PRO A 143 -11.62 -8.61 -22.30
CA PRO A 143 -12.77 -7.82 -22.71
C PRO A 143 -12.45 -6.34 -22.56
N GLY A 144 -12.74 -5.57 -23.62
CA GLY A 144 -12.23 -4.23 -23.83
C GLY A 144 -12.73 -3.18 -22.84
N MET A 145 -12.24 -3.22 -21.61
CA MET A 145 -12.09 -2.01 -20.80
C MET A 145 -11.00 -1.16 -21.44
N ASP A 146 -11.44 -0.30 -22.36
CA ASP A 146 -10.82 1.02 -22.47
C ASP A 146 -10.78 1.61 -21.08
N SER A 147 -9.59 2.06 -20.66
CA SER A 147 -9.32 2.66 -19.35
C SER A 147 -9.90 4.08 -19.28
N SER A 148 -11.18 4.18 -19.63
CA SER A 148 -12.02 5.37 -19.55
C SER A 148 -12.35 5.64 -18.09
N ILE A 149 -12.18 6.89 -17.69
CA ILE A 149 -12.45 7.38 -16.34
C ILE A 149 -13.97 7.61 -16.27
N ILE A 150 -14.72 6.56 -15.90
CA ILE A 150 -16.19 6.60 -15.76
C ILE A 150 -16.56 6.81 -14.29
N LYS A 151 -17.47 7.76 -14.06
CA LYS A 151 -18.08 8.06 -12.75
C LYS A 151 -18.82 6.83 -12.22
N SER A 152 -18.46 6.37 -11.02
CA SER A 152 -19.02 5.14 -10.46
C SER A 152 -20.52 5.24 -10.13
N GLU A 153 -20.98 6.45 -9.81
CA GLU A 153 -22.37 6.79 -9.49
C GLU A 153 -23.28 6.91 -10.73
N GLN A 154 -22.70 7.09 -11.94
CA GLN A 154 -23.45 7.44 -13.14
C GLN A 154 -24.44 6.36 -13.59
N TYR A 155 -24.13 5.08 -13.34
CA TYR A 155 -25.02 3.95 -13.64
C TYR A 155 -26.32 3.98 -12.81
N PHE A 156 -26.25 4.48 -11.57
CA PHE A 156 -27.37 4.46 -10.63
C PHE A 156 -28.25 5.72 -10.71
N LYS A 157 -27.74 6.84 -11.26
CA LYS A 157 -28.47 8.11 -11.36
C LYS A 157 -29.91 8.01 -11.92
N PRO A 158 -30.21 7.21 -12.98
CA PRO A 158 -31.57 7.09 -13.52
C PRO A 158 -32.62 6.47 -12.57
N PHE A 159 -32.17 5.84 -11.49
CA PHE A 159 -33.03 5.11 -10.54
C PHE A 159 -33.10 5.78 -9.15
N THR A 160 -32.59 7.02 -9.05
CA THR A 160 -32.57 7.80 -7.80
C THR A 160 -33.96 7.88 -7.18
N GLY A 161 -34.08 7.56 -5.89
CA GLY A 161 -35.34 7.67 -5.14
C GLY A 161 -36.30 6.49 -5.28
N LYS A 162 -36.09 5.55 -6.22
CA LYS A 162 -36.89 4.33 -6.32
C LYS A 162 -36.71 3.44 -5.09
N VAL A 163 -37.76 2.71 -4.71
CA VAL A 163 -37.75 1.81 -3.54
C VAL A 163 -37.14 0.47 -3.89
N ILE A 164 -36.21 -0.01 -3.07
CA ILE A 164 -35.58 -1.33 -3.20
C ILE A 164 -36.53 -2.38 -2.61
N ARG A 165 -37.15 -3.23 -3.43
CA ARG A 165 -38.03 -4.31 -2.89
C ARG A 165 -37.18 -5.48 -2.42
N ASP A 166 -36.43 -6.07 -3.35
CA ASP A 166 -35.66 -7.29 -3.11
C ASP A 166 -34.18 -7.15 -3.42
N ILE A 167 -33.38 -7.89 -2.65
CA ILE A 167 -31.92 -7.94 -2.77
C ILE A 167 -31.50 -9.40 -2.92
N TYR A 168 -31.07 -9.75 -4.12
CA TYR A 168 -30.58 -11.06 -4.51
C TYR A 168 -29.05 -11.10 -4.47
N TYR A 169 -28.47 -12.27 -4.17
CA TYR A 169 -27.03 -12.45 -4.04
C TYR A 169 -26.53 -13.52 -5.02
N ARG A 170 -25.50 -13.20 -5.80
CA ARG A 170 -24.84 -14.13 -6.71
C ARG A 170 -23.33 -14.14 -6.46
N ARG A 171 -22.84 -15.29 -6.01
CA ARG A 171 -21.42 -15.54 -5.76
C ARG A 171 -20.78 -16.13 -7.02
N VAL A 172 -19.71 -15.52 -7.52
CA VAL A 172 -18.98 -15.97 -8.72
C VAL A 172 -17.73 -16.74 -8.29
N ASN A 173 -17.53 -17.93 -8.87
CA ASN A 173 -16.37 -18.79 -8.59
C ASN A 173 -15.05 -18.04 -8.77
N VAL A 174 -14.14 -18.18 -7.80
CA VAL A 174 -12.80 -17.57 -7.75
C VAL A 174 -12.02 -17.80 -9.04
N PHE A 175 -11.90 -19.06 -9.47
CA PHE A 175 -11.26 -19.45 -10.73
C PHE A 175 -12.25 -19.56 -11.88
N GLY A 176 -13.23 -18.66 -11.91
CA GLY A 176 -14.09 -18.40 -13.05
C GLY A 176 -13.51 -17.35 -14.02
N PRO A 177 -14.37 -16.63 -14.76
CA PRO A 177 -13.96 -15.60 -15.69
C PRO A 177 -13.13 -14.49 -15.01
N SER A 178 -12.27 -13.82 -15.77
CA SER A 178 -11.45 -12.70 -15.26
C SER A 178 -12.24 -11.41 -15.02
N ASN A 179 -13.51 -11.36 -15.42
CA ASN A 179 -14.41 -10.23 -15.27
C ASN A 179 -15.80 -10.76 -14.90
N ILE A 180 -16.47 -10.17 -13.89
CA ILE A 180 -17.84 -10.54 -13.49
C ILE A 180 -18.84 -10.44 -14.68
N LYS A 181 -18.55 -9.59 -15.68
CA LYS A 181 -19.39 -9.42 -16.88
C LYS A 181 -19.32 -10.56 -17.90
N ASP A 182 -18.32 -11.45 -17.83
CA ASP A 182 -18.22 -12.62 -18.72
C ASP A 182 -18.92 -13.81 -18.06
N THR A 183 -19.96 -14.33 -18.69
CA THR A 183 -20.74 -15.48 -18.19
C THR A 183 -20.37 -16.80 -18.87
N THR A 184 -19.44 -16.79 -19.84
CA THR A 184 -19.19 -17.89 -20.78
C THR A 184 -17.98 -18.77 -20.44
N PHE A 185 -17.23 -18.40 -19.39
CA PHE A 185 -15.97 -19.09 -19.06
C PHE A 185 -16.18 -20.52 -18.53
N SER A 186 -15.70 -21.50 -19.31
CA SER A 186 -15.49 -22.87 -18.86
C SER A 186 -13.99 -23.23 -18.87
N THR A 187 -13.60 -24.23 -18.07
CA THR A 187 -12.20 -24.66 -17.98
C THR A 187 -12.10 -26.17 -17.76
N SER A 188 -11.28 -26.84 -18.57
CA SER A 188 -11.06 -28.30 -18.52
C SER A 188 -10.00 -28.75 -17.49
N MET A 189 -9.45 -27.82 -16.71
CA MET A 189 -8.33 -28.09 -15.81
C MET A 189 -8.79 -28.68 -14.46
N LYS A 190 -8.51 -29.96 -14.21
CA LYS A 190 -8.83 -30.67 -12.95
C LYS A 190 -8.34 -29.92 -11.70
N LEU A 191 -7.16 -29.30 -11.75
CA LEU A 191 -6.61 -28.50 -10.64
C LEU A 191 -7.48 -27.28 -10.29
N VAL A 192 -8.11 -26.65 -11.28
CA VAL A 192 -9.02 -25.51 -11.06
C VAL A 192 -10.33 -25.96 -10.40
N HIS A 193 -10.84 -27.13 -10.80
CA HIS A 193 -12.02 -27.73 -10.16
C HIS A 193 -11.73 -28.18 -8.72
N LEU A 194 -10.53 -28.70 -8.44
CA LEU A 194 -10.09 -29.01 -7.09
C LEU A 194 -9.96 -27.74 -6.24
N ALA A 195 -9.33 -26.68 -6.75
CA ALA A 195 -9.20 -25.41 -6.04
C ALA A 195 -10.56 -24.76 -5.74
N ASN A 196 -11.49 -24.73 -6.71
CA ASN A 196 -12.86 -24.25 -6.48
C ASN A 196 -13.65 -25.12 -5.47
N ARG A 197 -13.28 -26.41 -5.28
CA ARG A 197 -13.89 -27.30 -4.28
C ARG A 197 -13.31 -27.10 -2.86
N LEU A 198 -12.05 -26.68 -2.76
CA LEU A 198 -11.38 -26.39 -1.49
C LEU A 198 -11.63 -24.96 -0.99
N HIS A 199 -12.15 -24.08 -1.84
CA HIS A 199 -12.51 -22.70 -1.51
C HIS A 199 -13.85 -22.62 -0.77
N PHE A 200 -13.89 -21.86 0.33
CA PHE A 200 -15.13 -21.42 0.97
C PHE A 200 -15.54 -20.04 0.43
N ASN A 201 -16.59 -20.02 -0.40
CA ASN A 201 -17.23 -18.77 -0.82
C ASN A 201 -17.72 -17.99 0.42
N SER A 202 -17.62 -16.66 0.40
CA SER A 202 -18.21 -15.79 1.43
C SER A 202 -19.69 -16.09 1.63
N GLU A 203 -20.13 -16.13 2.88
CA GLU A 203 -21.53 -16.40 3.18
C GLU A 203 -22.44 -15.20 2.95
N GLU A 204 -23.70 -15.46 2.56
CA GLU A 204 -24.64 -14.40 2.22
C GLU A 204 -24.82 -13.41 3.37
N TRP A 205 -24.88 -13.89 4.62
CA TRP A 205 -25.01 -13.04 5.80
C TRP A 205 -23.82 -12.07 5.97
N VAL A 206 -22.61 -12.45 5.54
CA VAL A 206 -21.43 -11.57 5.54
C VAL A 206 -21.59 -10.47 4.49
N ILE A 207 -22.00 -10.85 3.27
CA ILE A 207 -22.21 -9.91 2.17
C ILE A 207 -23.34 -8.93 2.53
N ARG A 208 -24.44 -9.43 3.11
CA ARG A 208 -25.58 -8.64 3.62
C ARG A 208 -25.17 -7.67 4.72
N GLN A 209 -24.29 -8.06 5.64
CA GLN A 209 -23.75 -7.15 6.67
C GLN A 209 -22.87 -6.03 6.08
N LEU A 210 -22.26 -6.23 4.91
CA LEU A 210 -21.45 -5.22 4.21
C LEU A 210 -22.30 -4.22 3.38
N LEU A 211 -23.63 -4.40 3.31
CA LEU A 211 -24.53 -3.46 2.63
C LEU A 211 -24.86 -2.26 3.51
N PHE A 212 -24.96 -1.08 2.88
CA PHE A 212 -25.30 0.19 3.54
C PHE A 212 -26.80 0.47 3.57
N PHE A 213 -27.56 -0.29 2.77
CA PHE A 213 -29.00 -0.21 2.56
C PHE A 213 -29.64 -1.58 2.82
N ARG A 214 -30.97 -1.59 2.97
CA ARG A 214 -31.82 -2.76 3.21
C ARG A 214 -32.99 -2.76 2.22
N GLN A 215 -33.80 -3.82 2.27
CA GLN A 215 -35.10 -3.84 1.61
C GLN A 215 -35.98 -2.71 2.20
N ASN A 216 -36.79 -2.09 1.33
CA ASN A 216 -37.61 -0.89 1.55
C ASN A 216 -36.86 0.45 1.72
N ASP A 217 -35.52 0.48 1.63
CA ASP A 217 -34.78 1.75 1.53
C ASP A 217 -34.92 2.37 0.12
N THR A 218 -34.72 3.68 0.01
CA THR A 218 -34.69 4.39 -1.29
C THR A 218 -33.29 4.38 -1.90
N LEU A 219 -33.20 4.20 -3.22
CA LEU A 219 -31.90 4.15 -3.89
C LEU A 219 -31.22 5.53 -3.93
N ASN A 220 -30.02 5.59 -3.35
CA ASN A 220 -29.08 6.71 -3.47
C ASN A 220 -27.88 6.30 -4.36
N PRO A 221 -27.65 6.94 -5.52
CA PRO A 221 -26.55 6.61 -6.43
C PRO A 221 -25.14 6.64 -5.81
N TYR A 222 -24.90 7.56 -4.89
CA TYR A 222 -23.61 7.69 -4.20
C TYR A 222 -23.38 6.58 -3.19
N GLU A 223 -24.44 6.19 -2.50
CA GLU A 223 -24.42 5.09 -1.53
C GLU A 223 -24.16 3.74 -2.21
N MET A 224 -24.84 3.47 -3.34
CA MET A 224 -24.60 2.28 -4.16
C MET A 224 -23.15 2.21 -4.67
N SER A 225 -22.62 3.34 -5.16
CA SER A 225 -21.23 3.45 -5.62
C SER A 225 -20.21 3.25 -4.48
N ASP A 226 -20.42 3.91 -3.34
CA ASP A 226 -19.60 3.75 -2.14
C ASP A 226 -19.65 2.30 -1.63
N ASN A 227 -20.80 1.63 -1.74
CA ASN A 227 -20.97 0.25 -1.28
C ASN A 227 -20.19 -0.74 -2.16
N GLU A 228 -20.22 -0.60 -3.49
CA GLU A 228 -19.39 -1.42 -4.40
C GLU A 228 -17.90 -1.27 -4.09
N ARG A 229 -17.43 -0.05 -3.78
CA ARG A 229 -16.05 0.22 -3.37
C ARG A 229 -15.74 -0.42 -2.02
N TYR A 230 -16.64 -0.26 -1.05
CA TYR A 230 -16.43 -0.77 0.30
C TYR A 230 -16.37 -2.30 0.33
N ILE A 231 -17.23 -3.01 -0.41
CA ILE A 231 -17.17 -4.47 -0.54
C ILE A 231 -15.83 -4.88 -1.18
N ARG A 232 -15.38 -4.23 -2.26
CA ARG A 232 -14.06 -4.48 -2.90
C ARG A 232 -12.85 -4.08 -2.07
N SER A 233 -13.05 -3.30 -1.01
CA SER A 233 -11.98 -2.97 -0.05
C SER A 233 -11.72 -4.09 0.95
N ARG A 234 -12.62 -5.08 1.07
CA ARG A 234 -12.45 -6.21 1.98
C ARG A 234 -11.41 -7.18 1.41
N PRO A 235 -10.53 -7.77 2.25
CA PRO A 235 -9.39 -8.56 1.77
C PRO A 235 -9.79 -9.82 0.98
N PHE A 236 -10.96 -10.39 1.29
CA PHE A 236 -11.49 -11.61 0.68
C PHE A 236 -12.30 -11.39 -0.61
N ILE A 237 -12.56 -10.16 -1.03
CA ILE A 237 -13.33 -9.86 -2.26
C ILE A 237 -12.41 -9.31 -3.36
N GLN A 238 -12.48 -9.90 -4.55
CA GLN A 238 -11.74 -9.49 -5.75
C GLN A 238 -12.46 -8.37 -6.51
N ASP A 239 -13.75 -8.56 -6.79
CA ASP A 239 -14.60 -7.59 -7.49
C ASP A 239 -16.04 -7.71 -6.96
N ALA A 240 -16.80 -6.61 -7.00
CA ALA A 240 -18.19 -6.57 -6.58
C ALA A 240 -18.98 -5.57 -7.44
N ARG A 241 -20.23 -5.93 -7.73
CA ARG A 241 -21.17 -5.15 -8.54
C ARG A 241 -22.56 -5.17 -7.95
N LEU A 242 -23.25 -4.04 -8.06
CA LEU A 242 -24.68 -3.95 -7.83
C LEU A 242 -25.35 -3.75 -9.20
N TYR A 243 -26.12 -4.74 -9.64
CA TYR A 243 -26.94 -4.62 -10.84
C TYR A 243 -28.38 -4.36 -10.46
N ILE A 244 -29.07 -3.51 -11.22
CA ILE A 244 -30.51 -3.33 -11.11
C ILE A 244 -31.17 -4.36 -12.03
N ILE A 245 -32.08 -5.17 -11.49
CA ILE A 245 -32.92 -6.10 -12.25
C ILE A 245 -34.37 -5.63 -12.13
N ASN A 246 -35.01 -5.37 -13.29
CA ASN A 246 -36.42 -4.97 -13.32
C ASN A 246 -37.28 -6.22 -13.46
N THR A 247 -37.69 -6.77 -12.32
CA THR A 247 -38.42 -8.05 -12.20
C THR A 247 -39.92 -7.89 -11.89
N GLY A 248 -40.48 -6.67 -11.98
CA GLY A 248 -41.90 -6.43 -11.71
C GLY A 248 -42.49 -5.22 -12.46
N ALA A 249 -43.81 -5.14 -12.52
CA ALA A 249 -44.59 -4.22 -13.36
C ALA A 249 -44.81 -2.79 -12.78
N SER A 250 -44.19 -2.44 -11.65
CA SER A 250 -44.30 -1.13 -11.00
C SER A 250 -43.08 -0.26 -11.34
N GLU A 251 -43.31 0.95 -11.85
CA GLU A 251 -42.22 1.87 -12.22
C GLU A 251 -41.46 2.42 -11.00
N ASP A 252 -42.09 2.53 -9.83
CA ASP A 252 -41.53 3.19 -8.64
C ASP A 252 -40.55 2.32 -7.85
N SER A 253 -40.40 1.05 -8.24
CA SER A 253 -39.72 0.03 -7.45
C SER A 253 -38.74 -0.80 -8.27
N ILE A 254 -37.65 -1.23 -7.62
CA ILE A 254 -36.53 -1.95 -8.24
C ILE A 254 -36.08 -3.11 -7.38
N ASP A 255 -35.46 -4.11 -8.02
CA ASP A 255 -34.76 -5.19 -7.34
C ASP A 255 -33.26 -5.10 -7.64
N LEU A 256 -32.44 -5.49 -6.68
CA LEU A 256 -30.98 -5.41 -6.75
C LEU A 256 -30.36 -6.80 -6.75
N LEU A 257 -29.39 -7.00 -7.65
CA LEU A 257 -28.54 -8.19 -7.69
C LEU A 257 -27.12 -7.81 -7.27
N VAL A 258 -26.74 -8.23 -6.07
CA VAL A 258 -25.39 -8.14 -5.53
C VAL A 258 -24.56 -9.27 -6.12
N VAL A 259 -23.58 -8.96 -6.96
CA VAL A 259 -22.66 -9.94 -7.54
C VAL A 259 -21.28 -9.75 -6.94
N THR A 260 -20.80 -10.74 -6.18
CA THR A 260 -19.43 -10.76 -5.65
C THR A 260 -18.59 -11.80 -6.38
N LYS A 261 -17.29 -11.51 -6.48
CA LYS A 261 -16.29 -12.50 -6.83
C LYS A 261 -15.21 -12.49 -5.76
N ASP A 262 -14.96 -13.65 -5.17
CA ASP A 262 -14.07 -13.78 -4.03
C ASP A 262 -12.61 -14.00 -4.50
N VAL A 263 -11.67 -13.80 -3.57
CA VAL A 263 -10.26 -14.20 -3.70
C VAL A 263 -10.11 -15.57 -3.03
N PHE A 264 -9.24 -16.44 -3.55
CA PHE A 264 -8.85 -17.65 -2.83
C PHE A 264 -8.20 -17.25 -1.50
N GLU A 265 -8.82 -17.69 -0.41
CA GLU A 265 -8.63 -17.21 0.95
C GLU A 265 -7.28 -17.60 1.52
N TYR A 266 -6.68 -18.69 1.04
CA TYR A 266 -5.37 -19.15 1.46
C TYR A 266 -4.25 -18.31 0.85
N GLY A 267 -3.52 -17.61 1.71
CA GLY A 267 -2.24 -16.97 1.42
C GLY A 267 -1.08 -17.70 2.11
N PHE A 268 0.12 -17.53 1.58
CA PHE A 268 1.39 -17.80 2.27
C PHE A 268 2.13 -16.44 2.43
N ASP A 269 3.35 -16.40 2.93
CA ASP A 269 4.29 -15.27 2.91
C ASP A 269 5.71 -15.87 3.03
N LEU A 270 6.73 -15.26 2.42
CA LEU A 270 8.13 -15.70 2.47
C LEU A 270 9.06 -14.48 2.43
N SER A 271 8.84 -13.57 3.36
CA SER A 271 9.55 -12.28 3.46
C SER A 271 11.07 -12.39 3.67
N ARG A 272 11.62 -13.56 4.04
CA ARG A 272 13.07 -13.83 4.03
C ARG A 272 13.34 -15.25 3.54
N LEU A 273 14.22 -15.39 2.55
CA LEU A 273 14.80 -16.67 2.13
C LEU A 273 16.30 -16.45 1.89
N SER A 274 17.14 -17.02 2.76
CA SER A 274 18.60 -16.90 2.73
C SER A 274 19.24 -18.17 3.29
N THR A 275 20.53 -18.40 3.00
CA THR A 275 21.27 -19.57 3.51
C THR A 275 21.34 -19.63 5.05
N SER A 276 21.26 -18.49 5.73
CA SER A 276 21.31 -18.37 7.19
C SER A 276 19.96 -18.03 7.84
N GLY A 277 18.85 -18.05 7.11
CA GLY A 277 17.54 -17.80 7.71
C GLY A 277 16.36 -17.71 6.74
N VAL A 278 15.19 -18.07 7.26
CA VAL A 278 13.89 -18.14 6.58
C VAL A 278 12.84 -17.44 7.43
N ARG A 279 11.96 -16.64 6.81
CA ARG A 279 10.75 -16.10 7.45
C ARG A 279 9.57 -16.35 6.53
N ALA A 280 8.57 -17.06 7.04
CA ALA A 280 7.37 -17.41 6.30
C ALA A 280 6.10 -17.25 7.15
N SER A 281 4.95 -17.08 6.51
CA SER A 281 3.66 -17.22 7.17
C SER A 281 2.63 -17.89 6.28
N VAL A 282 1.56 -18.37 6.88
CA VAL A 282 0.35 -18.84 6.20
C VAL A 282 -0.83 -18.03 6.71
N SER A 283 -1.75 -17.68 5.82
CA SER A 283 -3.01 -17.04 6.18
C SER A 283 -4.20 -17.69 5.51
N ASN A 284 -5.34 -17.60 6.17
CA ASN A 284 -6.64 -17.75 5.55
C ASN A 284 -7.39 -16.43 5.83
N ASP A 285 -7.74 -15.67 4.79
CA ASP A 285 -8.36 -14.34 4.91
C ASP A 285 -9.91 -14.39 4.94
N ASN A 286 -10.52 -15.58 4.81
CA ASN A 286 -11.98 -15.78 4.81
C ASN A 286 -12.40 -17.13 5.41
N LEU A 287 -11.96 -17.41 6.64
CA LEU A 287 -12.19 -18.70 7.30
C LEU A 287 -13.70 -19.03 7.33
N PHE A 288 -14.06 -20.19 6.77
CA PHE A 288 -15.44 -20.67 6.62
C PHE A 288 -16.39 -19.68 5.91
N GLY A 289 -15.88 -18.84 5.01
CA GLY A 289 -16.68 -17.82 4.32
C GLY A 289 -17.19 -16.69 5.23
N ALA A 290 -16.71 -16.62 6.48
CA ALA A 290 -17.31 -15.81 7.54
C ALA A 290 -16.68 -14.41 7.70
N GLY A 291 -15.86 -13.93 6.76
CA GLY A 291 -15.11 -12.66 6.89
C GLY A 291 -14.12 -12.66 8.07
N GLN A 292 -13.56 -13.83 8.38
CA GLN A 292 -12.58 -14.06 9.45
C GLN A 292 -11.21 -14.31 8.83
N GLY A 293 -10.18 -13.63 9.32
CA GLY A 293 -8.79 -13.84 8.93
C GLY A 293 -7.98 -14.48 10.06
N ILE A 294 -7.21 -15.53 9.75
CA ILE A 294 -6.17 -16.08 10.62
C ILE A 294 -4.85 -16.01 9.87
N ARG A 295 -3.77 -15.57 10.53
CA ARG A 295 -2.39 -15.71 10.07
C ARG A 295 -1.54 -16.35 11.15
N ILE A 296 -0.74 -17.33 10.75
CA ILE A 296 0.29 -17.98 11.57
C ILE A 296 1.62 -17.81 10.86
N GLY A 297 2.62 -17.24 11.54
CA GLY A 297 3.94 -16.96 10.99
C GLY A 297 5.07 -17.53 11.84
N GLY A 298 6.18 -17.82 11.18
CA GLY A 298 7.41 -18.27 11.82
C GLY A 298 8.64 -17.70 11.13
N SER A 299 9.70 -17.46 11.89
CA SER A 299 11.05 -17.27 11.34
C SER A 299 12.03 -18.19 12.02
N TRP A 300 13.03 -18.62 11.26
CA TRP A 300 14.24 -19.25 11.75
C TRP A 300 15.45 -18.50 11.21
N SER A 301 16.47 -18.27 12.03
CA SER A 301 17.72 -17.62 11.62
C SER A 301 18.86 -18.08 12.52
N ASP A 302 19.98 -18.48 11.91
CA ASP A 302 21.16 -19.02 12.60
C ASP A 302 21.91 -17.94 13.40
N SER A 303 21.76 -16.67 13.00
CA SER A 303 22.34 -15.51 13.70
C SER A 303 21.54 -15.01 14.91
N ASP A 304 20.39 -15.63 15.20
CA ASP A 304 19.35 -15.05 16.05
C ASP A 304 19.20 -15.85 17.36
N ASN A 305 18.94 -15.17 18.48
CA ASN A 305 18.71 -15.74 19.80
C ASN A 305 17.46 -15.12 20.48
N PRO A 306 16.33 -15.84 20.62
CA PRO A 306 16.10 -17.20 20.16
C PRO A 306 16.17 -17.29 18.62
N PRO A 307 16.64 -18.42 18.06
CA PRO A 307 16.71 -18.59 16.60
C PRO A 307 15.34 -18.70 15.95
N PHE A 308 14.28 -18.92 16.75
CA PHE A 308 12.90 -19.01 16.29
C PHE A 308 12.08 -17.79 16.73
N GLY A 309 11.38 -17.17 15.76
CA GLY A 309 10.33 -16.19 15.99
C GLY A 309 8.98 -16.73 15.54
N SER A 310 7.89 -16.22 16.12
CA SER A 310 6.52 -16.64 15.83
C SER A 310 5.53 -15.47 15.76
N GLN A 311 4.43 -15.67 15.04
CA GLN A 311 3.30 -14.76 14.95
C GLN A 311 1.98 -15.54 14.93
N VAL A 312 0.98 -15.03 15.63
CA VAL A 312 -0.43 -15.39 15.46
C VAL A 312 -1.25 -14.11 15.39
N ARG A 313 -2.06 -13.95 14.35
CA ARG A 313 -2.98 -12.81 14.17
C ARG A 313 -4.35 -13.33 13.78
N TYR A 314 -5.38 -12.83 14.46
CA TYR A 314 -6.78 -13.01 14.10
C TYR A 314 -7.39 -11.65 13.74
N THR A 315 -8.26 -11.63 12.75
CA THR A 315 -9.03 -10.46 12.31
C THR A 315 -10.47 -10.84 12.02
N LYS A 316 -11.43 -10.01 12.45
CA LYS A 316 -12.83 -10.15 12.07
C LYS A 316 -13.27 -8.89 11.35
N THR A 317 -13.60 -9.00 10.07
CA THR A 317 -14.19 -7.89 9.31
C THR A 317 -15.63 -7.67 9.75
N ASN A 318 -16.01 -6.40 9.89
CA ASN A 318 -17.39 -5.96 10.14
C ASN A 318 -18.11 -6.71 11.28
N LEU A 319 -17.58 -6.57 12.49
CA LEU A 319 -18.10 -7.19 13.71
C LEU A 319 -19.59 -6.85 13.90
N LEU A 320 -20.45 -7.87 13.83
CA LEU A 320 -21.90 -7.79 14.01
C LEU A 320 -22.62 -6.78 13.07
N GLY A 321 -22.05 -6.45 11.90
CA GLY A 321 -22.65 -5.48 10.98
C GLY A 321 -22.48 -4.00 11.41
N SER A 322 -21.62 -3.72 12.39
CA SER A 322 -21.38 -2.36 12.92
C SER A 322 -20.43 -1.50 12.07
N PHE A 323 -19.81 -2.10 11.05
CA PHE A 323 -18.65 -1.60 10.29
C PHE A 323 -17.37 -1.40 11.11
N ILE A 324 -17.29 -1.99 12.31
CA ILE A 324 -16.07 -2.10 13.11
C ILE A 324 -15.29 -3.34 12.65
N ASP A 325 -14.06 -3.17 12.19
CA ASP A 325 -13.11 -4.26 11.99
C ASP A 325 -12.34 -4.52 13.30
N PHE A 326 -12.28 -5.79 13.72
CA PHE A 326 -11.50 -6.23 14.89
C PHE A 326 -10.21 -6.90 14.46
N SER A 327 -9.13 -6.67 15.20
CA SER A 327 -7.87 -7.40 15.08
C SER A 327 -7.24 -7.64 16.44
N GLY A 328 -6.65 -8.82 16.62
CA GLY A 328 -5.87 -9.14 17.81
C GLY A 328 -4.76 -10.13 17.46
N GLY A 329 -3.64 -10.05 18.16
CA GLY A 329 -2.54 -10.94 17.86
C GLY A 329 -1.29 -10.75 18.72
N TYR A 330 -0.33 -11.61 18.40
CA TYR A 330 1.01 -11.67 18.97
C TYR A 330 2.02 -11.81 17.82
N THR A 331 3.16 -11.14 17.94
CA THR A 331 4.28 -11.30 17.01
C THR A 331 5.61 -11.06 17.69
N THR A 332 6.62 -11.83 17.29
CA THR A 332 8.06 -11.60 17.55
C THR A 332 8.85 -11.47 16.25
N LEU A 333 8.16 -11.46 15.09
CA LEU A 333 8.78 -11.41 13.77
C LEU A 333 9.28 -10.00 13.38
N ASN A 334 9.19 -9.02 14.29
CA ASN A 334 9.52 -7.61 14.04
C ASN A 334 8.84 -7.04 12.79
N ASN A 335 7.57 -7.41 12.58
CA ASN A 335 6.74 -7.01 11.44
C ASN A 335 5.62 -6.02 11.84
N ILE A 336 5.79 -5.40 13.00
CA ILE A 336 5.08 -4.22 13.48
C ILE A 336 6.17 -3.18 13.78
N ASN A 337 5.83 -1.90 13.68
CA ASN A 337 6.73 -0.80 13.97
C ASN A 337 7.32 -0.93 15.37
N THR A 338 8.65 -0.95 15.45
CA THR A 338 9.38 -0.89 16.71
C THR A 338 9.46 0.55 17.21
N LEU A 339 9.71 0.70 18.50
CA LEU A 339 10.03 1.98 19.10
C LEU A 339 11.32 2.57 18.53
N ASP A 340 12.32 1.71 18.27
CA ASP A 340 13.64 2.16 17.85
C ASP A 340 14.31 1.27 16.78
N SER A 341 15.11 1.96 15.98
CA SER A 341 16.01 1.49 14.96
C SER A 341 16.93 0.34 15.42
N GLY A 342 16.89 -0.78 14.69
CA GLY A 342 17.84 -1.90 14.88
C GLY A 342 17.62 -2.69 16.18
N THR A 343 16.43 -2.54 16.78
CA THR A 343 15.93 -3.38 17.86
C THR A 343 14.90 -4.39 17.31
N TYR A 344 14.73 -5.50 18.03
CA TYR A 344 13.68 -6.47 17.78
C TYR A 344 12.70 -6.42 18.95
N GLU A 345 11.40 -6.46 18.67
CA GLU A 345 10.36 -6.40 19.68
C GLU A 345 9.35 -7.54 19.53
N GLY A 346 8.85 -7.97 20.69
CA GLY A 346 7.65 -8.77 20.81
C GLY A 346 6.46 -7.88 21.15
N THR A 347 5.36 -8.05 20.45
CA THR A 347 4.14 -7.25 20.59
C THR A 347 2.94 -8.16 20.80
N TYR A 348 2.15 -7.88 21.84
CA TYR A 348 0.75 -8.31 21.93
C TYR A 348 -0.13 -7.09 21.68
N TYR A 349 -1.16 -7.22 20.86
CA TYR A 349 -2.05 -6.11 20.53
C TYR A 349 -3.50 -6.52 20.34
N VAL A 350 -4.40 -5.57 20.59
CA VAL A 350 -5.83 -5.63 20.29
C VAL A 350 -6.26 -4.27 19.72
N ALA A 351 -6.91 -4.29 18.57
CA ALA A 351 -7.41 -3.08 17.93
C ALA A 351 -8.81 -3.26 17.32
N PHE A 352 -9.59 -2.19 17.40
CA PHE A 352 -10.90 -2.01 16.78
C PHE A 352 -10.82 -0.76 15.90
N ASP A 353 -11.18 -0.87 14.62
CA ASP A 353 -11.17 0.25 13.69
C ASP A 353 -12.53 0.38 12.99
N ARG A 354 -13.11 1.58 13.01
CA ARG A 354 -14.36 1.91 12.31
C ARG A 354 -14.04 3.02 11.30
N PRO A 355 -13.60 2.68 10.09
CA PRO A 355 -13.20 3.66 9.09
C PRO A 355 -14.43 4.43 8.55
N LEU A 356 -14.20 5.48 7.76
CA LEU A 356 -15.27 6.15 7.01
C LEU A 356 -15.78 5.25 5.87
N TYR A 357 -16.55 4.22 6.20
CA TYR A 357 -17.04 3.20 5.26
C TYR A 357 -17.87 3.78 4.10
N LYS A 358 -18.71 4.80 4.38
CA LYS A 358 -19.42 5.61 3.37
C LYS A 358 -19.22 7.10 3.62
N SER A 359 -19.20 7.90 2.56
CA SER A 359 -19.05 9.36 2.58
C SER A 359 -20.05 10.08 3.52
N GLY A 360 -21.27 9.55 3.67
CA GLY A 360 -22.31 10.05 4.58
C GLY A 360 -22.32 9.45 6.00
N ALA A 361 -21.36 8.59 6.38
CA ALA A 361 -21.29 8.01 7.72
C ALA A 361 -21.10 9.11 8.77
N THR A 362 -21.88 9.07 9.86
CA THR A 362 -21.88 10.10 10.92
C THR A 362 -20.68 9.98 11.85
N TRP A 363 -20.43 8.76 12.33
CA TRP A 363 -19.40 8.45 13.32
C TRP A 363 -18.30 7.62 12.68
N LEU A 364 -17.08 7.79 13.18
CA LEU A 364 -15.91 6.96 12.90
C LEU A 364 -14.97 6.99 14.12
N GLY A 365 -14.01 6.09 14.18
CA GLY A 365 -13.06 6.03 15.29
C GLY A 365 -12.33 4.70 15.38
N GLY A 366 -11.42 4.60 16.34
CA GLY A 366 -10.70 3.38 16.62
C GLY A 366 -10.06 3.37 17.99
N LEU A 367 -9.80 2.16 18.46
CA LEU A 367 -9.14 1.84 19.71
C LEU A 367 -7.99 0.89 19.39
N ASN A 368 -6.79 1.18 19.86
CA ASN A 368 -5.66 0.26 19.80
C ASN A 368 -4.95 0.23 21.16
N PHE A 369 -4.76 -0.98 21.67
CA PHE A 369 -3.96 -1.26 22.86
C PHE A 369 -2.88 -2.27 22.51
N SER A 370 -1.63 -1.98 22.85
CA SER A 370 -0.54 -2.94 22.70
C SER A 370 0.43 -2.90 23.88
N THR A 371 1.02 -4.05 24.18
CA THR A 371 2.16 -4.17 25.09
C THR A 371 3.34 -4.73 24.31
N ASN A 372 4.49 -4.08 24.46
CA ASN A 372 5.67 -4.27 23.64
C ASN A 372 6.89 -4.45 24.53
N TYR A 373 7.78 -5.35 24.16
CA TYR A 373 9.01 -5.65 24.88
C TYR A 373 10.15 -5.93 23.91
N SER A 374 11.36 -5.49 24.26
CA SER A 374 12.56 -5.77 23.49
C SER A 374 12.97 -7.25 23.54
N ILE A 375 13.64 -7.72 22.49
CA ILE A 375 14.19 -9.08 22.37
C ILE A 375 15.67 -8.98 21.99
N ASN A 376 16.54 -9.70 22.71
CA ASN A 376 18.00 -9.67 22.50
C ASN A 376 18.46 -10.60 21.36
N VAL A 377 17.94 -10.37 20.15
CA VAL A 377 18.11 -11.28 19.01
C VAL A 377 19.58 -11.52 18.62
N SER A 378 20.50 -10.59 18.85
CA SER A 378 21.93 -10.81 18.55
C SER A 378 22.77 -11.27 19.75
N ASN A 379 22.13 -11.75 20.83
CA ASN A 379 22.77 -12.12 22.10
C ASN A 379 23.79 -11.06 22.59
N ARG A 380 23.44 -9.77 22.46
CA ARG A 380 24.32 -8.65 22.80
C ARG A 380 24.57 -8.66 24.32
N PRO A 381 25.77 -8.32 24.81
CA PRO A 381 26.00 -8.16 26.24
C PRO A 381 25.05 -7.10 26.81
N ASP A 382 24.73 -7.19 28.11
CA ASP A 382 23.79 -6.27 28.75
C ASP A 382 24.17 -4.79 28.57
N THR A 383 25.46 -4.46 28.46
CA THR A 383 25.94 -3.10 28.17
C THR A 383 25.51 -2.55 26.80
N LEU A 384 25.10 -3.40 25.86
CA LEU A 384 24.64 -3.06 24.51
C LEU A 384 23.18 -3.45 24.25
N TYR A 385 22.59 -4.35 25.04
CA TYR A 385 21.21 -4.79 24.88
C TYR A 385 20.22 -3.79 25.51
N ARG A 386 19.39 -3.17 24.65
CA ARG A 386 18.37 -2.21 25.07
C ARG A 386 17.16 -2.96 25.65
N ASP A 387 17.18 -3.26 26.95
CA ASP A 387 16.06 -3.91 27.64
C ASP A 387 14.98 -2.90 28.04
N TYR A 388 13.83 -2.92 27.36
CA TYR A 388 12.69 -2.04 27.65
C TYR A 388 11.35 -2.74 27.45
N ARG A 389 10.34 -2.20 28.12
CA ARG A 389 8.93 -2.61 28.00
C ARG A 389 8.02 -1.40 28.08
N TYR A 390 7.07 -1.28 27.16
CA TYR A 390 6.10 -0.19 27.16
C TYR A 390 4.72 -0.66 26.67
N ASN A 391 3.71 0.12 27.06
CA ASN A 391 2.34 -0.07 26.61
C ASN A 391 1.92 1.16 25.79
N ILE A 392 1.18 0.94 24.71
CA ILE A 392 0.52 1.99 23.93
C ILE A 392 -0.98 1.87 24.18
N LEU A 393 -1.60 2.99 24.55
CA LEU A 393 -3.03 3.22 24.42
C LEU A 393 -3.23 4.31 23.37
N ASP A 394 -4.01 4.02 22.35
CA ASP A 394 -4.35 4.94 21.26
C ASP A 394 -5.86 4.89 21.02
N VAL A 395 -6.52 6.02 21.24
CA VAL A 395 -7.98 6.15 21.16
C VAL A 395 -8.31 7.35 20.31
N TRP A 396 -9.09 7.16 19.25
CA TRP A 396 -9.52 8.25 18.38
C TRP A 396 -10.96 8.10 17.95
N GLY A 397 -11.60 9.22 17.64
CA GLY A 397 -12.99 9.27 17.22
C GLY A 397 -13.28 10.52 16.42
N GLY A 398 -14.35 10.49 15.62
CA GLY A 398 -14.77 11.63 14.84
C GLY A 398 -16.25 11.66 14.51
N PHE A 399 -16.72 12.86 14.22
CA PHE A 399 -18.08 13.17 13.84
C PHE A 399 -18.08 13.98 12.54
N ASN A 400 -18.75 13.44 11.52
CA ASN A 400 -18.90 14.01 10.19
C ASN A 400 -20.22 14.79 10.13
N PHE A 401 -20.13 16.12 10.28
CA PHE A 401 -21.27 16.99 10.59
C PHE A 401 -21.90 17.63 9.35
N LEU A 402 -21.09 18.21 8.45
CA LEU A 402 -21.59 18.56 7.12
C LEU A 402 -21.38 17.37 6.20
N LYS A 403 -22.46 16.94 5.58
CA LYS A 403 -22.48 15.84 4.62
C LYS A 403 -22.92 16.36 3.26
N GLN A 404 -22.36 15.79 2.20
CA GLN A 404 -22.84 15.99 0.85
C GLN A 404 -24.33 15.62 0.79
N ASP A 405 -25.11 16.51 0.18
CA ASP A 405 -26.58 16.41 0.19
C ASP A 405 -27.05 15.16 -0.57
N SER A 406 -27.59 14.19 0.17
CA SER A 406 -28.09 12.93 -0.38
C SER A 406 -29.31 13.10 -1.31
N ARG A 407 -30.00 14.24 -1.24
CA ARG A 407 -31.20 14.52 -2.04
C ARG A 407 -30.89 15.20 -3.37
N ASN A 408 -29.70 15.80 -3.52
CA ASN A 408 -29.28 16.46 -4.75
C ASN A 408 -28.01 15.81 -5.32
N PRO A 409 -28.15 14.89 -6.29
CA PRO A 409 -27.03 14.18 -6.89
C PRO A 409 -26.03 15.03 -7.70
N ASP A 410 -26.23 16.34 -7.81
CA ASP A 410 -25.28 17.27 -8.43
C ASP A 410 -24.73 18.31 -7.41
N SER A 411 -25.05 18.13 -6.13
CA SER A 411 -24.52 18.94 -5.03
C SER A 411 -23.00 18.87 -4.94
N ARG A 412 -22.36 20.04 -5.06
CA ARG A 412 -20.89 20.20 -5.04
C ARG A 412 -20.33 20.47 -3.63
N LYS A 413 -21.17 20.48 -2.60
CA LYS A 413 -20.80 20.79 -1.21
C LYS A 413 -19.79 19.76 -0.68
N PRO A 414 -18.69 20.18 -0.02
CA PRO A 414 -17.79 19.26 0.64
C PRO A 414 -18.40 18.71 1.93
N ASN A 415 -17.89 17.57 2.38
CA ASN A 415 -18.06 17.11 3.74
C ASN A 415 -17.17 17.93 4.69
N LEU A 416 -17.59 18.05 5.95
CA LEU A 416 -16.79 18.64 7.02
C LEU A 416 -16.92 17.77 8.27
N ALA A 417 -15.78 17.33 8.80
CA ALA A 417 -15.69 16.44 9.96
C ALA A 417 -14.77 17.01 11.04
N PHE A 418 -15.08 16.68 12.29
CA PHE A 418 -14.24 16.95 13.45
C PHE A 418 -13.77 15.62 14.04
N LEU A 419 -12.49 15.55 14.37
CA LEU A 419 -11.80 14.35 14.87
C LEU A 419 -11.01 14.69 16.13
N VAL A 420 -10.92 13.75 17.05
CA VAL A 420 -10.09 13.82 18.24
C VAL A 420 -9.28 12.54 18.42
N ARG A 421 -8.08 12.65 18.99
CA ARG A 421 -7.22 11.52 19.36
C ARG A 421 -6.53 11.77 20.69
N HIS A 422 -6.46 10.73 21.50
CA HIS A 422 -5.58 10.60 22.64
C HIS A 422 -4.61 9.45 22.39
N PHE A 423 -3.31 9.73 22.44
CA PHE A 423 -2.25 8.74 22.37
C PHE A 423 -1.41 8.79 23.64
N ASN A 424 -1.03 7.64 24.17
CA ASN A 424 -0.27 7.52 25.40
C ASN A 424 0.63 6.27 25.36
N LEU A 425 1.93 6.50 25.18
CA LEU A 425 2.99 5.50 25.28
C LEU A 425 3.63 5.61 26.67
N LEU A 426 3.55 4.54 27.45
CA LEU A 426 4.03 4.45 28.83
C LEU A 426 5.04 3.32 28.99
N PHE A 427 6.27 3.65 29.38
CA PHE A 427 7.29 2.65 29.73
C PHE A 427 7.02 2.06 31.12
N SER A 428 6.94 0.73 31.17
CA SER A 428 7.01 -0.07 32.40
C SER A 428 8.46 -0.41 32.77
N LYS A 429 9.35 -0.50 31.78
CA LYS A 429 10.80 -0.66 31.95
C LYS A 429 11.54 0.14 30.88
N LYS A 430 12.56 0.90 31.28
CA LYS A 430 13.48 1.62 30.38
C LYS A 430 14.84 0.92 30.34
N PRO A 431 15.64 1.12 29.28
CA PRO A 431 17.02 0.63 29.25
C PRO A 431 17.84 1.25 30.39
N PHE A 432 18.72 0.47 31.00
CA PHE A 432 19.48 0.92 32.17
C PHE A 432 20.72 1.75 31.81
N GLN A 433 21.19 1.66 30.56
CA GLN A 433 22.42 2.30 30.09
C GLN A 433 22.24 3.82 30.02
N GLU A 434 23.26 4.56 30.49
CA GLU A 434 23.20 6.02 30.62
C GLU A 434 22.89 6.74 29.30
N ILE A 435 23.46 6.25 28.19
CA ILE A 435 23.22 6.78 26.84
C ILE A 435 21.73 6.82 26.44
N TYR A 436 20.92 5.89 26.95
CA TYR A 436 19.48 5.80 26.62
C TYR A 436 18.59 6.53 27.61
N LYS A 437 19.08 6.90 28.81
CA LYS A 437 18.33 7.75 29.75
C LYS A 437 18.11 9.15 29.18
N LEU A 438 19.07 9.66 28.40
CA LEU A 438 19.01 10.97 27.76
C LEU A 438 18.27 10.95 26.41
N ASP A 439 18.13 9.80 25.74
CA ASP A 439 17.42 9.68 24.45
C ASP A 439 15.91 9.94 24.64
N PRO A 440 15.30 10.88 23.89
CA PRO A 440 13.86 11.09 23.89
C PRO A 440 13.04 9.83 23.60
N VAL A 441 13.54 8.91 22.78
CA VAL A 441 12.80 7.71 22.35
C VAL A 441 12.45 6.79 23.52
N TYR A 442 13.31 6.67 24.54
CA TYR A 442 13.05 5.83 25.73
C TYR A 442 12.29 6.55 26.85
N ASN A 443 11.42 7.50 26.49
CA ASN A 443 10.63 8.29 27.43
C ASN A 443 9.14 8.29 27.10
N ASN A 444 8.31 8.31 28.16
CA ASN A 444 6.85 8.37 28.05
C ASN A 444 6.43 9.52 27.13
N HIS A 445 5.55 9.22 26.18
CA HIS A 445 5.11 10.14 25.15
C HIS A 445 3.57 10.12 25.11
N ARG A 446 2.96 11.25 25.43
CA ARG A 446 1.52 11.43 25.44
C ARG A 446 1.14 12.61 24.55
N PHE A 447 0.08 12.50 23.77
CA PHE A 447 -0.48 13.67 23.08
C PHE A 447 -2.00 13.61 22.99
N TYR A 448 -2.56 14.80 22.77
CA TYR A 448 -3.97 15.02 22.46
C TYR A 448 -4.04 15.89 21.21
N LEU A 449 -4.82 15.45 20.23
CA LEU A 449 -5.00 16.16 18.96
C LEU A 449 -6.50 16.33 18.67
N GLY A 450 -6.89 17.54 18.27
CA GLY A 450 -8.13 17.84 17.59
C GLY A 450 -7.86 18.20 16.13
N GLN A 451 -8.72 17.77 15.21
CA GLN A 451 -8.55 18.02 13.79
C GLN A 451 -9.90 18.33 13.12
N VAL A 452 -9.94 19.40 12.32
CA VAL A 452 -11.05 19.70 11.41
C VAL A 452 -10.62 19.30 10.00
N VAL A 453 -11.43 18.50 9.31
CA VAL A 453 -11.14 18.03 7.94
C VAL A 453 -12.31 18.37 7.01
N THR A 454 -12.04 19.15 5.98
CA THR A 454 -12.93 19.33 4.82
C THR A 454 -12.51 18.39 3.70
N PHE A 455 -13.45 17.69 3.08
CA PHE A 455 -13.12 16.77 2.00
C PHE A 455 -14.26 16.59 1.00
N ARG A 456 -13.88 16.24 -0.23
CA ARG A 456 -14.77 15.72 -1.25
C ARG A 456 -14.02 14.66 -2.03
N GLN A 457 -14.59 13.46 -2.09
CA GLN A 457 -14.03 12.35 -2.84
C GLN A 457 -15.10 11.75 -3.76
N GLU A 458 -14.81 11.73 -5.05
CA GLU A 458 -15.55 11.03 -6.10
C GLU A 458 -14.70 9.87 -6.60
N PHE A 459 -15.31 8.74 -6.95
CA PHE A 459 -14.57 7.52 -7.28
C PHE A 459 -14.81 7.07 -8.71
N PHE A 460 -13.72 6.75 -9.39
CA PHE A 460 -13.73 6.36 -10.80
C PHE A 460 -13.17 4.95 -10.93
N LYS A 461 -13.93 4.09 -11.59
CA LYS A 461 -13.52 2.70 -11.88
C LYS A 461 -12.54 2.70 -13.04
N THR A 462 -11.42 2.03 -12.87
CA THR A 462 -10.44 1.79 -13.93
C THR A 462 -9.83 0.39 -13.79
N SER A 463 -8.87 0.06 -14.65
CA SER A 463 -8.02 -1.11 -14.52
C SER A 463 -6.64 -0.83 -15.08
N HIS A 464 -5.64 -1.61 -14.65
CA HIS A 464 -4.24 -1.45 -15.05
C HIS A 464 -3.68 -0.10 -14.57
N PHE A 465 -3.91 0.21 -13.29
CA PHE A 465 -3.35 1.36 -12.57
C PHE A 465 -2.24 0.91 -11.61
N PHE A 466 -2.52 -0.03 -10.73
CA PHE A 466 -1.53 -0.76 -9.92
C PHE A 466 -1.74 -2.27 -10.06
N GLY A 467 -3.00 -2.71 -9.99
CA GLY A 467 -3.43 -4.09 -10.18
C GLY A 467 -3.31 -4.59 -11.63
N PHE A 468 -3.28 -5.90 -11.77
CA PHE A 468 -3.05 -6.64 -13.00
C PHE A 468 -4.38 -6.87 -13.75
N GLY A 469 -5.17 -5.80 -13.92
CA GLY A 469 -6.41 -5.82 -14.70
C GLY A 469 -7.69 -6.19 -13.93
N ARG A 470 -7.65 -6.21 -12.59
CA ARG A 470 -8.87 -6.12 -11.76
C ARG A 470 -9.49 -4.71 -11.84
N THR A 471 -10.66 -4.53 -11.25
CA THR A 471 -11.24 -3.20 -11.04
C THR A 471 -10.51 -2.46 -9.93
N GLU A 472 -10.18 -1.19 -10.18
CA GLU A 472 -9.52 -0.30 -9.24
C GLU A 472 -10.33 0.97 -9.09
N ASP A 473 -10.53 1.43 -7.86
CA ASP A 473 -11.24 2.68 -7.56
C ASP A 473 -10.22 3.78 -7.29
N ILE A 474 -10.27 4.82 -8.12
CA ILE A 474 -9.38 5.98 -7.98
C ILE A 474 -10.14 7.12 -7.31
N PRO A 475 -9.71 7.61 -6.13
CA PRO A 475 -10.27 8.81 -5.55
C PRO A 475 -9.87 10.03 -6.39
N LEU A 476 -10.83 10.89 -6.68
CA LEU A 476 -10.63 12.22 -7.23
C LEU A 476 -11.34 13.25 -6.34
N GLY A 477 -10.78 14.45 -6.26
CA GLY A 477 -11.32 15.52 -5.41
C GLY A 477 -10.23 16.15 -4.56
N TYR A 478 -10.55 16.49 -3.32
CA TYR A 478 -9.61 17.16 -2.42
C TYR A 478 -9.89 16.85 -0.94
N THR A 479 -8.86 17.02 -0.14
CA THR A 479 -8.85 16.86 1.31
C THR A 479 -8.06 18.03 1.87
N ALA A 480 -8.56 18.72 2.90
CA ALA A 480 -7.78 19.72 3.63
C ALA A 480 -8.12 19.66 5.11
N SER A 481 -7.10 19.70 5.96
CA SER A 481 -7.22 19.51 7.39
C SER A 481 -6.38 20.50 8.18
N ALA A 482 -6.93 21.00 9.27
CA ALA A 482 -6.20 21.75 10.29
C ALA A 482 -6.21 20.94 11.59
N THR A 483 -5.02 20.67 12.12
CA THR A 483 -4.77 19.88 13.32
C THR A 483 -4.16 20.79 14.38
N ALA A 484 -4.67 20.72 15.61
CA ALA A 484 -4.12 21.43 16.77
C ALA A 484 -4.15 20.53 18.01
N GLY A 485 -3.25 20.77 18.96
CA GLY A 485 -3.22 20.00 20.19
C GLY A 485 -1.98 20.24 21.03
N TRP A 486 -1.65 19.27 21.88
CA TRP A 486 -0.46 19.33 22.73
C TRP A 486 0.18 17.95 22.91
N GLU A 487 1.50 17.98 22.98
CA GLU A 487 2.39 16.85 23.21
C GLU A 487 3.04 17.03 24.58
N THR A 488 3.07 15.98 25.40
CA THR A 488 3.91 15.87 26.58
C THR A 488 4.92 14.75 26.35
N TRP A 489 6.19 15.13 26.20
CA TRP A 489 7.29 14.19 25.94
C TRP A 489 8.56 14.65 26.66
N LYS A 490 9.29 13.71 27.27
CA LYS A 490 10.48 13.97 28.12
C LYS A 490 10.24 15.08 29.18
N GLY A 491 9.05 15.12 29.77
CA GLY A 491 8.67 16.10 30.79
C GLY A 491 8.38 17.53 30.27
N ARG A 492 8.53 17.78 28.97
CA ARG A 492 8.16 19.05 28.31
C ARG A 492 6.75 18.93 27.77
N THR A 493 5.94 19.98 27.90
CA THR A 493 4.64 20.10 27.21
C THR A 493 4.76 21.16 26.12
N ARG A 494 4.46 20.78 24.88
CA ARG A 494 4.56 21.62 23.67
C ARG A 494 3.20 21.69 22.99
N ALA A 495 2.79 22.87 22.54
CA ALA A 495 1.64 22.99 21.66
C ALA A 495 2.01 22.49 20.26
N TYR A 496 1.08 21.90 19.54
CA TYR A 496 1.24 21.49 18.14
C TYR A 496 0.18 22.15 17.28
N VAL A 497 0.57 22.64 16.10
CA VAL A 497 -0.33 23.14 15.07
C VAL A 497 0.17 22.66 13.70
N GLY A 498 -0.72 22.18 12.85
CA GLY A 498 -0.40 21.79 11.48
C GLY A 498 -1.59 21.93 10.53
N VAL A 499 -1.30 22.17 9.26
CA VAL A 499 -2.27 22.25 8.17
C VAL A 499 -1.78 21.38 7.02
N GLU A 500 -2.67 20.57 6.47
CA GLU A 500 -2.40 19.69 5.34
C GLU A 500 -3.49 19.87 4.27
N ALA A 501 -3.11 19.81 3.01
CA ALA A 501 -4.04 19.85 1.88
C ALA A 501 -3.55 18.95 0.75
N GLU A 502 -4.45 18.13 0.20
CA GLU A 502 -4.23 17.25 -0.96
C GLU A 502 -5.33 17.48 -2.00
N LYS A 503 -4.97 17.44 -3.28
CA LYS A 503 -5.93 17.54 -4.38
C LYS A 503 -5.52 16.73 -5.59
N PHE A 504 -6.51 16.10 -6.21
CA PHE A 504 -6.39 15.34 -7.44
C PHE A 504 -7.05 16.11 -8.61
N TRP A 505 -6.30 16.29 -9.69
CA TRP A 505 -6.76 16.90 -10.94
C TRP A 505 -6.70 15.89 -12.09
N VAL A 506 -7.75 15.83 -12.91
CA VAL A 506 -7.71 15.11 -14.19
C VAL A 506 -7.06 16.03 -15.24
N THR A 507 -6.03 15.52 -15.92
CA THR A 507 -5.36 16.26 -17.01
C THR A 507 -6.07 16.03 -18.34
N ASN A 508 -5.90 16.96 -19.28
CA ASN A 508 -6.46 16.84 -20.65
C ASN A 508 -6.07 15.53 -21.35
N GLY A 509 -4.93 14.94 -20.99
CA GLY A 509 -4.47 13.64 -21.49
C GLY A 509 -5.14 12.42 -20.86
N LYS A 510 -6.20 12.59 -20.06
CA LYS A 510 -6.84 11.55 -19.21
C LYS A 510 -5.88 10.91 -18.20
N GLY A 511 -4.82 11.62 -17.81
CA GLY A 511 -3.97 11.29 -16.67
C GLY A 511 -4.49 11.96 -15.39
N ILE A 512 -3.90 11.61 -14.25
CA ILE A 512 -4.26 12.14 -12.94
C ILE A 512 -3.00 12.79 -12.35
N LEU A 513 -3.13 14.00 -11.82
CA LEU A 513 -2.11 14.70 -11.06
C LEU A 513 -2.60 14.81 -9.61
N SER A 514 -1.85 14.28 -8.64
CA SER A 514 -2.00 14.62 -7.23
C SER A 514 -1.00 15.70 -6.84
N GLY A 515 -1.40 16.58 -5.94
CA GLY A 515 -0.52 17.53 -5.27
C GLY A 515 -0.94 17.66 -3.81
N ALA A 516 0.02 17.48 -2.91
CA ALA A 516 -0.17 17.61 -1.47
C ALA A 516 0.84 18.60 -0.88
N LEU A 517 0.40 19.36 0.13
CA LEU A 517 1.20 20.31 0.88
C LEU A 517 0.83 20.20 2.37
N GLY A 518 1.82 20.04 3.24
CA GLY A 518 1.70 20.03 4.68
C GLY A 518 2.67 21.04 5.30
N ILE A 519 2.21 21.77 6.31
CA ILE A 519 3.04 22.66 7.15
C ILE A 519 2.65 22.45 8.61
N SER A 520 3.62 22.20 9.48
CA SER A 520 3.39 22.10 10.93
C SER A 520 4.52 22.70 11.76
N THR A 521 4.24 22.93 13.04
CA THR A 521 5.24 23.29 14.06
C THR A 521 4.81 22.81 15.43
N PHE A 522 5.78 22.45 16.27
CA PHE A 522 5.61 22.45 17.71
C PHE A 522 5.98 23.84 18.27
N TYR A 523 5.43 24.20 19.42
CA TYR A 523 5.69 25.49 20.05
C TYR A 523 5.84 25.34 21.56
N GLN A 524 6.97 25.83 22.08
CA GLN A 524 7.21 25.97 23.51
C GLN A 524 8.13 27.17 23.76
N GLY A 525 7.55 28.37 23.74
CA GLY A 525 8.27 29.66 23.83
C GLY A 525 9.01 30.06 22.54
N LYS A 526 9.36 29.07 21.70
CA LYS A 526 9.81 29.22 20.32
C LYS A 526 9.20 28.10 19.47
N SER A 527 9.25 28.26 18.14
CA SER A 527 8.98 27.15 17.21
C SER A 527 10.09 26.09 17.34
N GLU A 528 9.67 24.82 17.37
CA GLU A 528 10.51 23.62 17.36
C GLU A 528 9.91 22.60 16.39
N ASP A 529 10.75 21.73 15.81
CA ASP A 529 10.30 20.60 14.98
C ASP A 529 9.28 21.00 13.89
N ALA A 530 9.51 22.13 13.22
CA ALA A 530 8.67 22.55 12.11
C ALA A 530 8.88 21.62 10.91
N VAL A 531 7.81 21.32 10.18
CA VAL A 531 7.86 20.44 9.01
C VAL A 531 7.18 21.14 7.86
N LEU A 532 7.86 21.22 6.72
CA LEU A 532 7.28 21.54 5.43
C LEU A 532 7.38 20.29 4.55
N HIS A 533 6.24 19.80 4.08
CA HIS A 533 6.13 18.63 3.20
C HIS A 533 5.38 19.01 1.93
N ALA A 534 6.00 18.86 0.77
CA ALA A 534 5.35 19.04 -0.53
C ALA A 534 5.52 17.78 -1.38
N ARG A 535 4.41 17.26 -1.92
CA ARG A 535 4.41 16.07 -2.79
C ARG A 535 3.62 16.33 -4.06
N VAL A 536 4.14 15.83 -5.19
CA VAL A 536 3.47 15.88 -6.49
C VAL A 536 3.59 14.51 -7.15
N GLU A 537 2.46 13.96 -7.59
CA GLU A 537 2.39 12.65 -8.22
C GLU A 537 1.64 12.76 -9.55
N TYR A 538 2.20 12.23 -10.64
CA TYR A 538 1.53 12.21 -11.94
C TYR A 538 1.42 10.80 -12.49
N TYR A 539 0.20 10.44 -12.85
CA TYR A 539 -0.19 9.16 -13.38
C TYR A 539 -0.69 9.34 -14.82
N SER A 540 0.02 8.82 -15.82
CA SER A 540 -0.46 8.89 -17.20
C SER A 540 -1.72 8.04 -17.38
N ARG A 541 -2.49 8.29 -18.43
CA ARG A 541 -3.41 7.27 -18.97
C ARG A 541 -2.63 6.02 -19.35
N ALA A 542 -3.26 4.85 -19.24
CA ALA A 542 -2.77 3.64 -19.89
C ALA A 542 -2.94 3.79 -21.42
N PHE A 543 -1.88 3.57 -22.20
CA PHE A 543 -1.95 3.54 -23.67
C PHE A 543 -1.57 2.14 -24.19
N ARG A 544 -2.18 1.72 -25.30
CA ARG A 544 -1.92 0.40 -25.88
C ARG A 544 -0.56 0.41 -26.60
N PHE A 545 0.26 -0.61 -26.38
CA PHE A 545 1.58 -0.77 -27.00
C PHE A 545 1.89 -2.26 -27.11
N ALA A 546 2.32 -2.74 -28.29
CA ALA A 546 2.75 -4.13 -28.52
C ALA A 546 1.82 -5.23 -27.94
N GLY A 547 0.50 -5.05 -28.02
CA GLY A 547 -0.50 -5.99 -27.48
C GLY A 547 -0.75 -5.89 -25.96
N GLY A 548 0.05 -5.10 -25.23
CA GLY A 548 -0.15 -4.76 -23.82
C GLY A 548 -0.60 -3.31 -23.60
N LYS A 549 -0.53 -2.86 -22.36
CA LYS A 549 -0.74 -1.46 -21.95
C LYS A 549 0.52 -0.90 -21.31
N LEU A 550 0.86 0.35 -21.57
CA LEU A 550 1.97 1.06 -20.94
C LEU A 550 1.44 2.27 -20.15
N ARG A 551 2.00 2.51 -18.97
CA ARG A 551 1.69 3.66 -18.09
C ARG A 551 2.97 4.25 -17.51
N GLN A 552 3.01 5.58 -17.42
CA GLN A 552 4.05 6.34 -16.75
C GLN A 552 3.56 6.85 -15.39
N PHE A 553 4.44 6.76 -14.40
CA PHE A 553 4.32 7.34 -13.08
C PHE A 553 5.46 8.33 -12.89
N LEU A 554 5.17 9.52 -12.38
CA LEU A 554 6.15 10.48 -11.91
C LEU A 554 5.81 10.83 -10.46
N TYR A 555 6.83 11.01 -9.64
CA TYR A 555 6.71 11.29 -8.22
C TYR A 555 7.81 12.27 -7.83
N ALA A 556 7.44 13.32 -7.11
CA ALA A 556 8.35 14.27 -6.48
C ALA A 556 7.88 14.49 -5.03
N ASP A 557 8.78 14.39 -4.07
CA ASP A 557 8.49 14.52 -2.64
C ASP A 557 9.64 15.28 -1.98
N TYR A 558 9.30 16.41 -1.35
CA TYR A 558 10.21 17.33 -0.69
C TYR A 558 9.78 17.48 0.76
N VAL A 559 10.69 17.23 1.69
CA VAL A 559 10.47 17.35 3.14
C VAL A 559 11.62 18.15 3.74
N CYS A 560 11.33 19.16 4.56
CA CYS A 560 12.34 19.84 5.35
C CYS A 560 11.90 20.15 6.79
N ASN A 561 12.88 20.22 7.70
CA ASN A 561 12.73 20.68 9.07
C ASN A 561 13.86 21.68 9.41
N PRO A 562 13.57 22.98 9.49
CA PRO A 562 14.60 24.00 9.71
C PRO A 562 15.05 24.12 11.17
N ASN A 563 14.35 23.51 12.13
CA ASN A 563 14.55 23.73 13.57
C ASN A 563 14.26 22.48 14.42
N SER A 564 14.87 21.35 14.03
CA SER A 564 14.76 20.07 14.71
C SER A 564 15.13 20.16 16.20
N TYR A 565 14.29 19.61 17.07
CA TYR A 565 14.54 19.46 18.50
C TYR A 565 14.45 17.99 18.94
N PHE A 566 13.34 17.31 18.62
CA PHE A 566 13.18 15.87 18.86
C PHE A 566 13.14 15.03 17.59
N TYR A 567 12.79 15.60 16.43
CA TYR A 567 12.80 14.82 15.20
C TYR A 567 14.22 14.38 14.81
N ARG A 568 14.36 13.08 14.52
CA ARG A 568 15.59 12.48 13.99
C ARG A 568 15.76 12.87 12.51
N PRO A 569 17.00 12.98 12.01
CA PRO A 569 17.24 13.36 10.62
C PRO A 569 16.70 12.31 9.63
N LEU A 570 16.26 12.80 8.47
CA LEU A 570 15.86 12.03 7.30
C LEU A 570 17.05 11.24 6.75
N ASN A 571 16.74 10.13 6.08
CA ASN A 571 17.70 9.35 5.31
C ASN A 571 17.13 9.01 3.92
N ILE A 572 17.94 8.35 3.08
CA ILE A 572 17.62 8.04 1.68
C ILE A 572 17.54 6.53 1.38
N ASN A 573 17.47 5.69 2.41
CA ASN A 573 17.42 4.24 2.25
C ASN A 573 16.04 3.76 1.76
N ARG A 574 16.02 2.67 1.00
CA ARG A 574 14.84 1.91 0.55
C ARG A 574 13.74 2.81 -0.05
N ASP A 575 12.55 2.78 0.54
CA ASP A 575 11.35 3.49 0.15
C ASP A 575 11.43 5.00 0.42
N LEU A 576 12.14 5.40 1.50
CA LEU A 576 12.36 6.79 1.93
C LEU A 576 13.21 7.61 0.95
N GLY A 577 13.88 6.98 -0.01
CA GLY A 577 14.68 7.66 -1.03
C GLY A 577 14.89 6.83 -2.30
N VAL A 578 16.10 6.31 -2.47
CA VAL A 578 16.47 5.52 -3.64
C VAL A 578 16.18 4.04 -3.36
N TRP A 579 15.23 3.46 -4.10
CA TRP A 579 14.86 2.06 -3.91
C TRP A 579 16.07 1.14 -4.04
N GLY A 580 16.26 0.30 -3.02
CA GLY A 580 17.36 -0.67 -2.92
C GLY A 580 18.63 -0.13 -2.26
N TYR A 581 18.73 1.17 -1.95
CA TYR A 581 19.71 1.63 -0.96
C TYR A 581 19.37 1.01 0.40
N ARG A 582 20.39 0.52 1.09
CA ARG A 582 20.29 -0.07 2.43
C ARG A 582 21.56 0.35 3.16
N ASP A 583 21.40 0.59 4.45
CA ASP A 583 22.53 0.67 5.37
C ASP A 583 23.48 1.85 5.08
N VAL A 584 23.01 2.84 4.32
CA VAL A 584 23.73 4.05 3.95
C VAL A 584 23.68 5.04 5.12
N PRO A 585 24.82 5.44 5.70
CA PRO A 585 24.91 6.32 6.88
C PRO A 585 24.81 7.81 6.48
N LEU A 586 23.83 8.16 5.65
CA LEU A 586 23.57 9.53 5.22
C LEU A 586 22.32 10.06 5.92
N SER A 587 22.48 11.19 6.61
CA SER A 587 21.42 11.82 7.39
C SER A 587 21.41 13.35 7.19
N GLY A 588 20.20 13.92 7.08
CA GLY A 588 19.97 15.36 6.87
C GLY A 588 18.60 15.78 7.37
N TYR A 589 18.29 17.08 7.36
CA TYR A 589 16.98 17.61 7.74
C TYR A 589 16.16 18.14 6.55
N GLU A 590 16.73 18.13 5.35
CA GLU A 590 16.07 18.51 4.10
C GLU A 590 16.34 17.42 3.04
N ARG A 591 15.27 16.91 2.41
CA ARG A 591 15.34 15.87 1.38
C ARG A 591 14.43 16.19 0.20
N LEU A 592 14.92 15.95 -1.02
CA LEU A 592 14.13 15.91 -2.24
C LEU A 592 14.30 14.55 -2.92
N ASN A 593 13.18 13.87 -3.14
CA ASN A 593 13.09 12.64 -3.92
C ASN A 593 12.38 12.89 -5.23
N VAL A 594 12.92 12.41 -6.34
CA VAL A 594 12.28 12.39 -7.66
C VAL A 594 12.36 10.97 -8.21
N ARG A 595 11.21 10.42 -8.62
CA ARG A 595 11.10 9.06 -9.17
C ARG A 595 10.22 9.07 -10.42
N SER A 596 10.64 8.32 -11.42
CA SER A 596 9.93 8.09 -12.67
C SER A 596 9.85 6.58 -12.88
N GLU A 597 8.65 6.01 -12.96
CA GLU A 597 8.45 4.58 -13.22
C GLU A 597 7.62 4.39 -14.49
N THR A 598 8.11 3.55 -15.40
CA THR A 598 7.41 3.12 -16.60
C THR A 598 6.99 1.67 -16.40
N THR A 599 5.69 1.38 -16.35
CA THR A 599 5.17 -0.01 -16.26
C THR A 599 4.53 -0.42 -17.58
N TYR A 600 4.91 -1.60 -18.07
CA TYR A 600 4.30 -2.31 -19.18
C TYR A 600 3.53 -3.53 -18.66
N TYR A 601 2.20 -3.46 -18.79
CA TYR A 601 1.27 -4.55 -18.53
C TYR A 601 1.25 -5.48 -19.74
N SER A 602 1.92 -6.63 -19.63
CA SER A 602 1.99 -7.62 -20.71
C SER A 602 0.71 -8.46 -20.77
N PRO A 603 0.27 -8.90 -21.97
CA PRO A 603 -0.76 -9.93 -22.08
C PRO A 603 -0.27 -11.33 -21.64
N LEU A 604 1.00 -11.47 -21.24
CA LEU A 604 1.55 -12.74 -20.74
C LEU A 604 0.87 -13.16 -19.43
N LYS A 605 0.15 -14.28 -19.51
CA LYS A 605 -0.52 -14.95 -18.39
C LYS A 605 -0.08 -16.42 -18.36
N VAL A 606 0.26 -16.96 -17.20
CA VAL A 606 0.66 -18.38 -17.01
C VAL A 606 -0.03 -18.90 -15.75
N PHE A 607 -0.88 -19.92 -15.87
CA PHE A 607 -1.67 -20.48 -14.75
C PHE A 607 -2.44 -19.44 -13.89
N GLY A 608 -2.82 -18.31 -14.49
CA GLY A 608 -3.49 -17.19 -13.79
C GLY A 608 -2.54 -16.08 -13.32
N PHE A 609 -1.25 -16.35 -13.16
CA PHE A 609 -0.24 -15.32 -12.90
C PHE A 609 -0.05 -14.45 -14.13
N LYS A 610 -0.12 -13.13 -13.95
CA LYS A 610 0.16 -12.11 -14.96
C LYS A 610 1.51 -11.47 -14.69
N PHE A 611 2.18 -11.05 -15.76
CA PHE A 611 3.55 -10.53 -15.73
C PHE A 611 3.57 -9.08 -16.23
N ASN A 612 3.96 -8.14 -15.37
CA ASN A 612 4.19 -6.75 -15.74
C ASN A 612 5.69 -6.47 -15.72
N PHE A 613 6.21 -5.76 -16.72
CA PHE A 613 7.61 -5.32 -16.76
C PHE A 613 7.68 -3.86 -16.36
N PHE A 614 8.75 -3.44 -15.70
CA PHE A 614 8.91 -2.05 -15.29
C PHE A 614 10.35 -1.55 -15.42
N SER A 615 10.47 -0.24 -15.60
CA SER A 615 11.70 0.53 -15.57
C SER A 615 11.55 1.69 -14.59
N THR A 616 12.57 1.96 -13.77
CA THR A 616 12.60 3.11 -12.86
C THR A 616 13.84 3.98 -13.09
N ILE A 617 13.65 5.28 -12.93
CA ILE A 617 14.71 6.28 -12.80
C ILE A 617 14.43 7.02 -11.49
N GLN A 618 15.44 7.14 -10.64
CA GLN A 618 15.35 7.70 -9.30
C GLN A 618 16.50 8.68 -9.07
N ALA A 619 16.20 9.77 -8.38
CA ALA A 619 17.16 10.74 -7.90
C ALA A 619 16.73 11.17 -6.48
N SER A 620 17.68 11.22 -5.55
CA SER A 620 17.46 11.70 -4.19
C SER A 620 18.58 12.66 -3.79
N GLN A 621 18.23 13.77 -3.18
CA GLN A 621 19.16 14.77 -2.66
C GLN A 621 18.86 14.95 -1.17
N LEU A 622 19.90 15.12 -0.35
CA LEU A 622 19.82 15.22 1.11
C LEU A 622 20.88 16.24 1.58
N ASP A 623 20.56 17.12 2.53
CA ASP A 623 21.44 18.19 3.00
C ASP A 623 22.56 17.75 3.98
N TYR A 624 23.24 16.64 3.67
CA TYR A 624 24.16 15.98 4.61
C TYR A 624 25.56 16.61 4.70
N LYS A 625 26.05 17.28 3.64
CA LYS A 625 27.34 18.01 3.64
C LYS A 625 27.15 19.47 4.03
N ASP A 626 26.26 20.13 3.30
CA ASP A 626 25.94 21.55 3.44
C ASP A 626 24.51 21.67 3.96
N LYS A 627 24.37 21.76 5.28
CA LYS A 627 23.09 21.72 6.00
C LYS A 627 22.29 22.99 5.72
N GLY A 628 21.03 22.83 5.34
CA GLY A 628 20.18 23.96 4.92
C GLY A 628 20.52 24.55 3.54
N SER A 629 21.28 23.84 2.70
CA SER A 629 21.42 24.14 1.27
C SER A 629 21.39 22.85 0.44
N LEU A 630 20.22 22.22 0.36
CA LEU A 630 19.99 20.98 -0.40
C LEU A 630 20.66 20.93 -1.77
N PHE A 631 20.51 21.99 -2.58
CA PHE A 631 21.01 22.00 -3.96
C PHE A 631 22.54 21.97 -4.10
N ASN A 632 23.30 22.29 -3.04
CA ASN A 632 24.76 22.17 -3.01
C ASN A 632 25.24 20.73 -2.73
N ASN A 633 24.33 19.84 -2.31
CA ASN A 633 24.65 18.45 -1.95
C ASN A 633 24.56 17.54 -3.19
N PRO A 634 25.29 16.41 -3.24
CA PRO A 634 25.26 15.52 -4.42
C PRO A 634 23.91 14.83 -4.58
N ILE A 635 23.51 14.58 -5.84
CA ILE A 635 22.27 13.90 -6.22
C ILE A 635 22.55 12.40 -6.36
N PHE A 636 22.00 11.58 -5.47
CA PHE A 636 22.09 10.12 -5.52
C PHE A 636 21.11 9.53 -6.53
N ALA A 637 21.63 8.89 -7.58
CA ALA A 637 20.82 8.37 -8.68
C ALA A 637 20.69 6.83 -8.62
N GLY A 638 19.59 6.32 -9.20
CA GLY A 638 19.35 4.90 -9.35
C GLY A 638 18.47 4.56 -10.55
N PHE A 639 18.89 3.57 -11.32
CA PHE A 639 18.15 3.02 -12.46
C PHE A 639 17.72 1.60 -12.12
N GLY A 640 16.46 1.25 -12.33
CA GLY A 640 15.93 -0.09 -12.07
C GLY A 640 15.26 -0.67 -13.32
N LEU A 641 15.44 -1.97 -13.55
CA LEU A 641 14.70 -2.74 -14.55
C LEU A 641 14.20 -4.03 -13.90
N GLY A 642 12.98 -4.45 -14.19
CA GLY A 642 12.45 -5.64 -13.53
C GLY A 642 11.09 -6.12 -14.03
N MET A 643 10.57 -7.12 -13.33
CA MET A 643 9.22 -7.64 -13.52
C MET A 643 8.49 -7.81 -12.18
N LYS A 644 7.17 -7.62 -12.24
CA LYS A 644 6.21 -7.80 -11.17
C LYS A 644 5.27 -8.94 -11.60
N ILE A 645 5.06 -9.93 -10.74
CA ILE A 645 4.29 -11.15 -11.03
C ILE A 645 3.20 -11.30 -9.97
N LYS A 646 1.93 -11.40 -10.38
CA LYS A 646 0.77 -11.47 -9.49
C LYS A 646 -0.32 -12.35 -10.08
N ASN A 647 -1.03 -13.10 -9.24
CA ASN A 647 -2.32 -13.70 -9.59
C ASN A 647 -3.40 -13.00 -8.77
N GLU A 648 -4.34 -12.32 -9.42
CA GLU A 648 -5.39 -11.55 -8.74
C GLU A 648 -6.48 -12.44 -8.12
N ASN A 649 -6.56 -13.72 -8.49
CA ASN A 649 -7.54 -14.67 -7.92
C ASN A 649 -7.05 -15.30 -6.60
N LEU A 650 -5.81 -15.03 -6.19
CA LEU A 650 -5.15 -15.65 -5.04
C LEU A 650 -4.69 -14.55 -4.06
N SER A 651 -4.82 -14.76 -2.75
CA SER A 651 -4.32 -13.81 -1.74
C SER A 651 -2.79 -13.89 -1.60
N LEU A 652 -2.07 -13.37 -2.60
CA LEU A 652 -0.60 -13.39 -2.72
C LEU A 652 -0.05 -11.97 -2.90
N ASN A 653 1.21 -11.70 -2.56
CA ASN A 653 1.82 -10.44 -3.00
C ASN A 653 2.15 -10.49 -4.48
N THR A 654 2.43 -9.30 -4.99
CA THR A 654 3.19 -9.15 -6.21
C THR A 654 4.63 -9.53 -5.94
N LEU A 655 5.11 -10.63 -6.53
CA LEU A 655 6.53 -10.96 -6.54
C LEU A 655 7.25 -9.97 -7.48
N ARG A 656 8.19 -9.20 -6.94
CA ARG A 656 9.00 -8.21 -7.65
C ARG A 656 10.43 -8.73 -7.79
N LEU A 657 10.85 -8.90 -9.04
CA LEU A 657 12.23 -9.22 -9.41
C LEU A 657 12.82 -7.97 -10.06
N SER A 658 13.98 -7.49 -9.60
CA SER A 658 14.61 -6.28 -10.13
C SER A 658 16.13 -6.33 -10.17
N ALA A 659 16.68 -5.68 -11.19
CA ALA A 659 18.07 -5.36 -11.39
C ALA A 659 18.21 -3.84 -11.26
N ASN A 660 19.06 -3.37 -10.35
CA ASN A 660 19.23 -1.95 -10.09
C ASN A 660 20.70 -1.56 -10.26
N TYR A 661 20.93 -0.39 -10.85
CA TYR A 661 22.24 0.22 -11.08
C TYR A 661 22.29 1.62 -10.46
N TYR A 662 23.34 1.87 -9.69
CA TYR A 662 23.54 3.09 -8.92
C TYR A 662 24.91 3.69 -9.27
N PRO A 663 24.97 4.70 -10.16
CA PRO A 663 26.24 5.24 -10.66
C PRO A 663 27.08 5.91 -9.57
N ASN A 664 26.45 6.41 -8.50
CA ASN A 664 27.11 7.07 -7.38
C ASN A 664 26.64 6.50 -6.03
N ALA A 665 26.59 5.17 -5.92
CA ALA A 665 26.30 4.47 -4.66
C ALA A 665 27.26 4.92 -3.53
N PRO A 666 26.74 5.45 -2.41
CA PRO A 666 27.55 5.71 -1.21
C PRO A 666 27.86 4.39 -0.49
N SER A 667 29.04 4.28 0.13
CA SER A 667 29.40 3.11 0.96
C SER A 667 28.37 2.90 2.09
N PRO A 668 27.93 1.65 2.39
CA PRO A 668 28.43 0.36 1.89
C PRO A 668 27.72 -0.17 0.64
N MET A 669 26.90 0.64 -0.05
CA MET A 669 26.10 0.16 -1.18
C MET A 669 26.95 -0.20 -2.41
N LYS A 670 26.56 -1.30 -3.07
CA LYS A 670 27.17 -1.76 -4.33
C LYS A 670 26.51 -1.07 -5.52
N SER A 671 27.28 -0.72 -6.54
CA SER A 671 26.77 -0.06 -7.76
C SER A 671 25.78 -0.91 -8.57
N VAL A 672 25.75 -2.24 -8.37
CA VAL A 672 24.76 -3.15 -8.97
C VAL A 672 24.12 -3.99 -7.87
N PHE A 673 22.79 -4.04 -7.87
CA PHE A 673 22.01 -4.77 -6.88
C PHE A 673 20.85 -5.54 -7.52
N TRP A 674 20.75 -6.83 -7.19
CA TRP A 674 19.67 -7.71 -7.64
C TRP A 674 18.76 -8.03 -6.46
N GLU A 675 17.45 -7.88 -6.65
CA GLU A 675 16.46 -8.07 -5.60
C GLU A 675 15.31 -8.95 -6.09
N ALA A 676 15.06 -10.04 -5.37
CA ALA A 676 13.80 -10.79 -5.42
C ALA A 676 13.10 -10.56 -4.08
N THR A 677 11.95 -9.87 -4.11
CA THR A 677 11.17 -9.53 -2.92
C THR A 677 9.69 -9.57 -3.26
N THR A 678 8.82 -9.71 -2.28
CA THR A 678 7.40 -9.42 -2.47
C THR A 678 7.05 -8.01 -2.06
N THR A 679 6.24 -7.36 -2.90
CA THR A 679 5.67 -6.06 -2.61
C THR A 679 4.18 -6.18 -2.40
N VAL A 680 3.73 -5.51 -1.34
CA VAL A 680 2.32 -5.26 -1.01
C VAL A 680 1.54 -4.79 -2.23
N ASP A 681 0.28 -5.21 -2.29
CA ASP A 681 -0.71 -4.76 -3.27
C ASP A 681 -1.07 -3.28 -3.06
N PHE A 682 -0.33 -2.37 -3.69
CA PHE A 682 -0.60 -0.92 -3.63
C PHE A 682 -2.00 -0.59 -4.16
N ARG A 683 -2.80 0.07 -3.32
CA ARG A 683 -4.11 0.64 -3.66
C ARG A 683 -4.14 2.09 -3.20
N PHE A 684 -4.92 2.94 -3.88
CA PHE A 684 -5.23 4.25 -3.31
C PHE A 684 -5.95 4.09 -1.98
N ASN A 685 -5.66 4.98 -1.03
CA ASN A 685 -6.48 5.07 0.17
C ASN A 685 -7.87 5.57 -0.20
N ILE A 686 -8.88 4.75 0.06
CA ILE A 686 -10.29 5.05 -0.23
C ILE A 686 -11.01 5.76 0.93
N PHE A 687 -10.38 5.91 2.09
CA PHE A 687 -10.97 6.52 3.29
C PHE A 687 -10.50 7.96 3.44
N ALA A 688 -11.43 8.92 3.32
CA ALA A 688 -11.12 10.35 3.41
C ALA A 688 -10.64 10.81 4.78
N LEU A 689 -11.08 10.15 5.85
CA LEU A 689 -10.78 10.48 7.24
C LEU A 689 -9.97 9.36 7.89
N ARG A 690 -9.07 9.76 8.79
CA ARG A 690 -8.16 8.89 9.55
C ARG A 690 -8.03 9.43 10.98
N ALA A 691 -7.36 8.68 11.85
CA ALA A 691 -6.91 9.17 13.14
C ALA A 691 -6.04 10.44 12.97
N PRO A 692 -6.31 11.54 13.71
CA PRO A 692 -5.44 12.72 13.76
C PRO A 692 -3.99 12.34 14.06
N ALA A 693 -3.04 13.00 13.40
CA ALA A 693 -1.61 12.75 13.59
C ALA A 693 -0.80 14.04 13.47
N PHE A 694 0.46 13.99 13.93
CA PHE A 694 1.46 14.97 13.53
C PHE A 694 1.81 14.78 12.05
N LEU A 695 2.13 15.88 11.35
CA LEU A 695 2.68 15.83 10.01
C LEU A 695 3.99 15.03 10.01
N GLN A 696 4.11 14.07 9.11
CA GLN A 696 5.19 13.09 9.17
C GLN A 696 6.51 13.65 8.63
N PHE A 697 7.54 13.62 9.46
CA PHE A 697 8.93 13.89 9.08
C PHE A 697 9.69 12.56 8.92
N LYS A 698 9.59 11.92 7.76
CA LYS A 698 10.31 10.68 7.42
C LYS A 698 10.55 10.54 5.93
#